data_AF-A0A3B9PRX0-F1
#
_entry.id   AF-A0A3B9PRX0-F1
#
_cell.length_a   1.000
_cell.length_b   1.000
_cell.length_c   1.000
_cell.angle_alpha   90.00
_cell.angle_beta   90.00
_cell.angle_gamma   90.00
#
_symmetry.space_group_name_H-M   'P 1'
#
loop_
_entity.id
_entity.type
_entity.pdbx_description
1 polymer ?
#
loop_
_entity_poly.entity_id
_entity_poly.type
_entity_poly.pdbx_seq_one_letter_code
_entity_poly.pdbx_strand_id
1 'polypeptide(L)'
;MFNQAGGTKGKIQVPGEINPPYDLALGDFLPKSPGDEIALTSKYAKEANPLVFVYSVSGKLLKRKAVTGKAGEYSLLTKNSNQLLMQELGRQKIHPVLSPQKEISTSVGNNNLKVFDSVYSDREFNAGKSEQTLSTLHLLKKERKTSSQNIGRMENIFWFDPQDEHNGDRATWGEFPNGKYVRNALYNYLGSAQYWSPLLKKGEIESRTYEEWTSNIDWEKALSGPAWRKSVQEYEEGKPTVWTAAFTHRWSIGRMKSISSKIDSKTGLPTYLLLDRKNDTKGGGYFGRKLFDYGSQNFENEALNKFYTYAQRAFYRKLAPAYRKNPEMTIAVEPNHENEIVSGNNSIGDYNPANLQGFYHYLKSLYGNLIQINKIMKTRFTADFFDAPRDLFRGEWDDYDFENRFFREWVEYNRVVVSRRVGTSYRECLLAGFPPEMIKSHQIPDSYVFKSIVGISEGQKRISPIDWLLTTGAGFGFSRYGTYYEREHNIGQGAYSSGFDNMLIGEYASLNGSLDHALQQLLYLRNHGVSTLHVMWWPSSLDKGFNKAQETALHTMISEHDKPRQGLAGGIREIRPWKGKNKSYDIASLGTTSRHTGLIKSINQDGSFEGTVYTVPFHSHVDISVLKRKDNLSISDSGSEIATIETTRPGSLIEVNFMVKEKTPLLQMKMKHNGISLPDKTIRLENLNPNQEVRLVYKIPILMDSVSLILSSPQTSKINNLNVIKHQDQVVNLAKKIMSGKRHQGGVTFDCLPPANNTPTK
;
A
#
# COMPACT_ATOMS: atom_id res chain seq x y z
N MET A 1 25.98 14.46 -2.15
CA MET A 1 25.03 15.48 -1.68
C MET A 1 24.04 15.74 -2.79
N PHE A 2 22.74 15.88 -2.50
CA PHE A 2 21.69 15.94 -3.52
C PHE A 2 20.88 17.24 -3.44
N ASN A 3 20.27 17.67 -4.54
CA ASN A 3 19.27 18.75 -4.57
C ASN A 3 17.88 18.20 -4.18
N GLN A 4 16.89 19.09 -4.06
CA GLN A 4 15.52 18.70 -3.70
C GLN A 4 14.85 17.77 -4.73
N ALA A 5 15.34 17.75 -5.97
CA ALA A 5 14.90 16.84 -7.03
C ALA A 5 15.71 15.53 -7.09
N GLY A 6 16.64 15.30 -6.14
CA GLY A 6 17.49 14.13 -6.08
C GLY A 6 18.72 14.14 -7.00
N GLY A 7 18.99 15.23 -7.72
CA GLY A 7 20.20 15.40 -8.54
C GLY A 7 21.44 15.72 -7.69
N THR A 8 22.65 15.43 -8.18
CA THR A 8 23.87 15.58 -7.34
C THR A 8 24.28 17.06 -7.20
N LYS A 9 24.39 17.58 -5.98
CA LYS A 9 24.92 18.93 -5.66
C LYS A 9 26.41 18.96 -5.36
N GLY A 10 27.01 17.83 -4.98
CA GLY A 10 28.43 17.75 -4.64
C GLY A 10 28.83 16.46 -3.97
N LYS A 11 30.13 16.34 -3.67
CA LYS A 11 30.76 15.16 -3.04
C LYS A 11 31.53 15.61 -1.79
N ILE A 12 31.55 14.76 -0.76
CA ILE A 12 32.42 14.93 0.41
C ILE A 12 33.58 13.96 0.23
N GLN A 13 34.80 14.48 0.21
CA GLN A 13 35.99 13.63 0.25
C GLN A 13 36.33 13.36 1.72
N VAL A 14 36.18 12.11 2.14
CA VAL A 14 36.48 11.71 3.52
C VAL A 14 37.99 11.50 3.67
N PRO A 15 38.63 12.09 4.69
CA PRO A 15 40.05 11.85 5.00
C PRO A 15 40.31 10.38 5.32
N GLY A 16 41.47 9.85 4.94
CA GLY A 16 41.87 8.46 5.24
C GLY A 16 42.07 8.15 6.74
N GLU A 17 41.88 9.15 7.61
CA GLU A 17 41.99 9.02 9.07
C GLU A 17 40.78 8.34 9.70
N ILE A 18 39.63 8.32 9.02
CA ILE A 18 38.45 7.56 9.42
C ILE A 18 38.09 6.56 8.32
N ASN A 19 37.72 5.36 8.74
CA ASN A 19 37.37 4.25 7.84
C ASN A 19 35.85 4.05 7.75
N PRO A 20 35.34 3.63 6.58
CA PRO A 20 33.96 3.19 6.47
C PRO A 20 33.71 1.88 7.24
N PRO A 21 32.45 1.54 7.57
CA PRO A 21 31.24 2.33 7.35
C PRO A 21 31.22 3.60 8.20
N TYR A 22 30.63 4.66 7.65
CA TYR A 22 30.50 5.95 8.31
C TYR A 22 29.14 6.11 8.98
N ASP A 23 29.08 6.91 10.03
CA ASP A 23 27.85 7.42 10.60
C ASP A 23 27.79 8.94 10.39
N LEU A 24 26.60 9.46 10.10
CA LEU A 24 26.38 10.86 9.74
C LEU A 24 25.29 11.50 10.59
N ALA A 25 25.43 12.79 10.88
CA ALA A 25 24.40 13.62 11.48
C ALA A 25 24.35 14.99 10.80
N LEU A 26 23.14 15.55 10.68
CA LEU A 26 22.90 16.87 10.09
C LEU A 26 22.42 17.84 11.17
N GLY A 27 22.83 19.11 11.09
CA GLY A 27 22.39 20.14 12.04
C GLY A 27 23.15 21.46 11.92
N ASP A 28 22.83 22.40 12.81
CA ASP A 28 23.45 23.70 12.95
C ASP A 28 24.45 23.67 14.13
N PHE A 29 25.55 22.94 13.97
CA PHE A 29 26.47 22.66 15.07
C PHE A 29 27.45 23.80 15.37
N LEU A 30 27.81 24.61 14.37
CA LEU A 30 28.71 25.76 14.52
C LEU A 30 27.97 27.08 14.28
N PRO A 31 27.98 28.03 15.25
CA PRO A 31 27.30 29.32 15.11
C PRO A 31 27.75 30.17 13.92
N LYS A 32 28.96 29.93 13.40
CA LYS A 32 29.57 30.71 12.30
C LYS A 32 29.24 30.16 10.91
N SER A 33 28.57 29.01 10.81
CA SER A 33 28.20 28.40 9.54
C SER A 33 26.82 27.72 9.61
N PRO A 34 25.77 28.43 10.11
CA PRO A 34 24.43 27.85 10.20
C PRO A 34 23.90 27.51 8.81
N GLY A 35 23.16 26.41 8.70
CA GLY A 35 22.67 25.84 7.44
C GLY A 35 23.21 24.42 7.21
N ASP A 36 22.46 23.42 7.67
CA ASP A 36 22.60 22.00 7.31
C ASP A 36 24.05 21.44 7.29
N GLU A 37 24.82 21.68 8.36
CA GLU A 37 26.17 21.14 8.49
C GLU A 37 26.15 19.61 8.59
N ILE A 38 27.18 18.96 8.03
CA ILE A 38 27.27 17.51 7.90
C ILE A 38 28.39 17.00 8.82
N ALA A 39 28.03 16.38 9.93
CA ALA A 39 28.96 15.68 10.81
C ALA A 39 29.17 14.24 10.35
N LEU A 40 30.41 13.75 10.44
CA LEU A 40 30.85 12.45 9.96
C LEU A 40 31.86 11.83 10.93
N THR A 41 31.69 10.53 11.23
CA THR A 41 32.65 9.71 11.98
C THR A 41 32.72 8.29 11.40
N SER A 42 33.77 7.53 11.74
CA SER A 42 33.73 6.08 11.61
C SER A 42 32.69 5.48 12.55
N LYS A 43 31.87 4.56 12.03
CA LYS A 43 30.99 3.73 12.85
C LYS A 43 31.79 2.80 13.76
N TYR A 44 32.93 2.28 13.28
CA TYR A 44 33.82 1.42 14.05
C TYR A 44 35.18 2.11 14.21
N ALA A 45 35.46 2.60 15.41
CA ALA A 45 36.75 3.19 15.75
C ALA A 45 37.74 2.08 16.14
N LYS A 46 38.85 1.98 15.40
CA LYS A 46 39.93 1.01 15.69
C LYS A 46 40.79 1.43 16.88
N GLU A 47 40.85 2.72 17.15
CA GLU A 47 41.70 3.31 18.18
C GLU A 47 40.86 4.14 19.17
N ALA A 48 41.46 4.47 20.30
CA ALA A 48 40.88 5.43 21.23
C ALA A 48 40.85 6.83 20.62
N ASN A 49 40.00 7.68 21.18
CA ASN A 49 39.82 9.07 20.77
C ASN A 49 39.35 9.27 19.32
N PRO A 50 38.23 8.67 18.90
CA PRO A 50 37.76 8.77 17.52
C PRO A 50 37.54 10.22 17.06
N LEU A 51 37.74 10.44 15.77
CA LEU A 51 37.62 11.75 15.13
C LEU A 51 36.23 11.97 14.55
N VAL A 52 35.68 13.16 14.81
CA VAL A 52 34.49 13.68 14.16
C VAL A 52 34.88 14.86 13.28
N PHE A 53 34.41 14.82 12.03
CA PHE A 53 34.59 15.87 11.04
C PHE A 53 33.25 16.55 10.77
N VAL A 54 33.23 17.87 10.68
CA VAL A 54 32.05 18.67 10.33
C VAL A 54 32.32 19.39 9.02
N TYR A 55 31.46 19.19 8.04
CA TYR A 55 31.53 19.79 6.70
C TYR A 55 30.36 20.74 6.47
N SER A 56 30.54 21.72 5.58
CA SER A 56 29.42 22.47 5.01
C SER A 56 28.63 21.60 4.02
N VAL A 57 27.43 22.05 3.64
CA VAL A 57 26.64 21.52 2.52
C VAL A 57 27.34 21.54 1.15
N SER A 58 28.45 22.28 1.03
CA SER A 58 29.28 22.30 -0.18
C SER A 58 30.45 21.30 -0.10
N GLY A 59 30.57 20.55 1.00
CA GLY A 59 31.63 19.57 1.22
C GLY A 59 32.94 20.18 1.74
N LYS A 60 32.95 21.45 2.14
CA LYS A 60 34.14 22.09 2.74
C LYS A 60 34.27 21.65 4.19
N LEU A 61 35.45 21.22 4.61
CA LEU A 61 35.72 20.91 6.02
C LEU A 61 35.69 22.19 6.87
N LEU A 62 34.83 22.21 7.89
CA LEU A 62 34.64 23.33 8.83
C LEU A 62 35.34 23.09 10.16
N LYS A 63 35.28 21.85 10.68
CA LYS A 63 35.85 21.50 11.98
C LYS A 63 36.28 20.04 12.03
N ARG A 64 37.35 19.78 12.79
CA ARG A 64 37.81 18.46 13.20
C ARG A 64 37.91 18.42 14.72
N LYS A 65 37.46 17.33 15.34
CA LYS A 65 37.48 17.15 16.80
C LYS A 65 37.73 15.68 17.18
N ALA A 66 38.67 15.44 18.09
CA ALA A 66 38.81 14.16 18.77
C ALA A 66 37.88 14.10 19.98
N VAL A 67 37.23 12.96 20.19
CA VAL A 67 36.27 12.72 21.26
C VAL A 67 36.86 11.70 22.24
N THR A 68 36.84 11.97 23.54
CA THR A 68 37.48 11.11 24.57
C THR A 68 36.74 9.78 24.77
N GLY A 69 36.98 8.81 23.88
CA GLY A 69 36.37 7.47 23.89
C GLY A 69 37.37 6.34 23.65
N LYS A 70 36.94 5.08 23.75
CA LYS A 70 37.77 3.89 23.45
C LYS A 70 37.56 3.38 22.02
N ALA A 71 38.35 2.40 21.59
CA ALA A 71 38.02 1.66 20.38
C ALA A 71 36.66 0.95 20.54
N GLY A 72 35.84 0.92 19.48
CA GLY A 72 34.49 0.35 19.55
C GLY A 72 33.52 0.91 18.53
N GLU A 73 32.23 0.62 18.72
CA GLU A 73 31.14 1.10 17.87
C GLU A 73 30.60 2.46 18.34
N TYR A 74 30.41 3.36 17.39
CA TYR A 74 29.95 4.72 17.61
C TYR A 74 28.78 5.11 16.70
N SER A 75 27.95 6.02 17.18
CA SER A 75 26.90 6.67 16.37
C SER A 75 26.78 8.15 16.72
N LEU A 76 26.51 9.00 15.73
CA LEU A 76 26.22 10.41 15.89
C LEU A 76 24.72 10.63 16.15
N LEU A 77 24.43 11.65 16.94
CA LEU A 77 23.09 12.12 17.23
C LEU A 77 23.07 13.65 17.22
N THR A 78 22.11 14.22 16.51
CA THR A 78 21.77 15.63 16.63
C THR A 78 20.68 15.80 17.67
N LYS A 79 20.90 16.68 18.65
CA LYS A 79 19.90 17.09 19.63
C LYS A 79 19.48 18.54 19.41
N ASN A 80 18.18 18.81 19.39
CA ASN A 80 17.61 20.15 19.14
C ASN A 80 18.15 20.85 17.88
N SER A 81 18.55 20.08 16.87
CA SER A 81 19.17 20.55 15.62
C SER A 81 20.56 21.18 15.75
N ASN A 82 21.03 21.56 16.95
CA ASN A 82 22.27 22.34 17.12
C ASN A 82 23.33 21.69 18.02
N GLN A 83 23.00 20.59 18.70
CA GLN A 83 23.93 19.87 19.55
C GLN A 83 24.39 18.59 18.88
N LEU A 84 25.69 18.49 18.60
CA LEU A 84 26.32 17.28 18.08
C LEU A 84 26.80 16.40 19.24
N LEU A 85 26.26 15.19 19.31
CA LEU A 85 26.57 14.17 20.30
C LEU A 85 27.15 12.93 19.61
N MET A 86 28.09 12.27 20.27
CA MET A 86 28.68 11.00 19.83
C MET A 86 28.45 9.92 20.89
N GLN A 87 27.78 8.84 20.49
CA GLN A 87 27.41 7.72 21.35
C GLN A 87 28.45 6.60 21.25
N GLU A 88 29.04 6.19 22.36
CA GLU A 88 29.93 5.02 22.49
C GLU A 88 29.07 3.81 22.91
N LEU A 89 28.61 3.02 21.95
CA LEU A 89 27.54 2.03 22.17
C LEU A 89 27.95 0.91 23.12
N GLY A 90 29.18 0.40 23.01
CA GLY A 90 29.68 -0.70 23.85
C GLY A 90 29.81 -0.33 25.33
N ARG A 91 29.97 0.96 25.65
CA ARG A 91 30.13 1.45 27.03
C ARG A 91 28.97 2.32 27.51
N GLN A 92 27.96 2.53 26.67
CA GLN A 92 26.75 3.29 26.99
C GLN A 92 27.11 4.70 27.51
N LYS A 93 27.94 5.41 26.74
CA LYS A 93 28.34 6.79 27.02
C LYS A 93 27.96 7.71 25.87
N ILE A 94 27.58 8.94 26.19
CA ILE A 94 27.35 10.00 25.23
C ILE A 94 28.33 11.12 25.48
N HIS A 95 29.02 11.51 24.41
CA HIS A 95 30.06 12.52 24.41
C HIS A 95 29.58 13.76 23.64
N PRO A 96 29.41 14.92 24.31
CA PRO A 96 29.22 16.18 23.61
C PRO A 96 30.47 16.52 22.77
N VAL A 97 30.32 16.71 21.46
CA VAL A 97 31.48 16.87 20.56
C VAL A 97 32.02 18.30 20.57
N LEU A 98 31.10 19.28 20.50
CA LEU A 98 31.42 20.71 20.31
C LEU A 98 31.04 21.58 21.51
N SER A 99 30.54 20.97 22.59
CA SER A 99 30.13 21.63 23.83
C SER A 99 31.10 21.24 24.97
N PRO A 100 31.41 22.15 25.92
CA PRO A 100 32.24 21.84 27.09
C PRO A 100 31.50 20.98 28.15
N GLN A 101 30.29 20.51 27.86
CA GLN A 101 29.52 19.65 28.75
C GLN A 101 30.23 18.32 29.04
N LYS A 102 30.06 17.81 30.27
CA LYS A 102 30.61 16.53 30.70
C LYS A 102 29.94 15.36 29.97
N GLU A 103 30.65 14.23 29.89
CA GLU A 103 30.11 12.97 29.39
C GLU A 103 28.84 12.56 30.15
N ILE A 104 27.89 11.95 29.43
CA ILE A 104 26.63 11.45 29.99
C ILE A 104 26.69 9.92 29.96
N SER A 105 26.57 9.29 31.13
CA SER A 105 26.43 7.83 31.22
C SER A 105 24.96 7.45 31.01
N THR A 106 24.71 6.56 30.06
CA THR A 106 23.39 5.99 29.78
C THR A 106 23.27 4.57 30.32
N SER A 107 24.05 4.22 31.36
CA SER A 107 24.11 2.90 31.99
C SER A 107 22.77 2.47 32.60
N VAL A 108 21.81 2.15 31.74
CA VAL A 108 20.72 1.22 31.99
C VAL A 108 21.36 -0.16 31.99
N GLY A 109 20.96 -1.08 32.86
CA GLY A 109 21.55 -2.44 32.97
C GLY A 109 21.42 -3.34 31.73
N ASN A 110 21.25 -2.77 30.53
CA ASN A 110 21.13 -3.43 29.24
C ASN A 110 22.24 -2.95 28.29
N ASN A 111 23.04 -3.89 27.80
CA ASN A 111 24.09 -3.61 26.82
C ASN A 111 23.47 -3.23 25.46
N ASN A 112 24.14 -2.33 24.72
CA ASN A 112 23.86 -1.95 23.32
C ASN A 112 22.55 -1.18 23.06
N LEU A 113 22.11 -0.30 23.95
CA LEU A 113 21.07 0.69 23.61
C LEU A 113 21.64 1.78 22.70
N LYS A 114 20.87 2.15 21.67
CA LYS A 114 21.06 3.36 20.88
C LYS A 114 20.10 4.43 21.39
N VAL A 115 20.61 5.64 21.53
CA VAL A 115 19.91 6.80 22.07
C VAL A 115 19.51 7.74 20.95
N PHE A 116 18.35 8.38 21.12
CA PHE A 116 17.70 9.26 20.16
C PHE A 116 17.17 10.52 20.85
N ASP A 117 17.05 11.60 20.09
CA ASP A 117 16.41 12.82 20.59
C ASP A 117 14.91 12.57 20.83
N SER A 118 14.29 13.44 21.62
CA SER A 118 12.85 13.43 21.86
C SER A 118 12.32 14.84 21.87
N VAL A 119 11.09 15.02 21.38
CA VAL A 119 10.40 16.30 21.49
C VAL A 119 9.84 16.56 22.89
N TYR A 120 9.75 15.51 23.72
CA TYR A 120 9.13 15.57 25.04
C TYR A 120 10.14 15.93 26.14
N SER A 121 9.74 16.84 27.02
CA SER A 121 10.61 17.40 28.08
C SER A 121 10.74 16.52 29.33
N ASP A 122 9.90 15.49 29.49
CA ASP A 122 9.93 14.60 30.66
C ASP A 122 11.10 13.59 30.65
N ARG A 123 11.86 13.57 29.55
CA ARG A 123 13.04 12.74 29.35
C ARG A 123 14.14 13.54 28.66
N GLU A 124 15.36 13.09 28.83
CA GLU A 124 16.50 13.68 28.13
C GLU A 124 16.70 13.05 26.75
N PHE A 125 16.40 11.75 26.64
CA PHE A 125 16.49 10.99 25.42
C PHE A 125 15.49 9.83 25.38
N ASN A 126 15.19 9.39 24.16
CA ASN A 126 14.64 8.06 23.91
C ASN A 126 15.77 7.05 23.71
N ALA A 127 15.56 5.78 24.01
CA ALA A 127 16.51 4.73 23.69
C ALA A 127 15.83 3.45 23.23
N GLY A 128 16.51 2.70 22.37
CA GLY A 128 16.03 1.44 21.83
C GLY A 128 17.18 0.55 21.36
N LYS A 129 16.86 -0.68 20.99
CA LYS A 129 17.84 -1.65 20.49
C LYS A 129 17.22 -2.54 19.42
N SER A 130 18.06 -3.33 18.78
CA SER A 130 17.59 -4.44 17.95
C SER A 130 16.95 -5.53 18.82
N GLU A 131 15.76 -5.96 18.42
CA GLU A 131 15.00 -7.03 19.05
C GLU A 131 14.30 -7.83 17.95
N GLN A 132 14.00 -9.11 18.20
CA GLN A 132 13.41 -9.98 17.18
C GLN A 132 11.89 -9.81 17.02
N THR A 133 11.18 -9.28 18.02
CA THR A 133 9.71 -9.30 18.02
C THR A 133 9.08 -8.10 18.71
N LEU A 134 9.55 -7.74 19.90
CA LEU A 134 9.05 -6.55 20.62
C LEU A 134 9.81 -5.31 20.18
N SER A 135 9.23 -4.13 20.36
CA SER A 135 9.91 -2.85 20.12
C SER A 135 9.90 -2.02 21.40
N THR A 136 10.90 -2.24 22.24
CA THR A 136 10.98 -1.67 23.58
C THR A 136 11.61 -0.28 23.54
N LEU A 137 10.79 0.73 23.81
CA LEU A 137 11.23 2.11 24.02
C LEU A 137 11.62 2.30 25.48
N HIS A 138 12.84 2.74 25.72
CA HIS A 138 13.35 3.17 27.02
C HIS A 138 13.35 4.69 27.12
N LEU A 139 12.79 5.23 28.20
CA LEU A 139 12.72 6.67 28.46
C LEU A 139 13.86 7.03 29.43
N LEU A 140 14.87 7.77 28.96
CA LEU A 140 16.05 8.11 29.76
C LEU A 140 15.88 9.49 30.41
N LYS A 141 15.71 9.52 31.73
CA LYS A 141 15.57 10.77 32.51
C LYS A 141 16.91 11.21 33.10
N LYS A 142 17.07 12.51 33.35
CA LYS A 142 18.29 13.10 33.96
C LYS A 142 18.68 12.48 35.31
N GLU A 143 17.71 11.96 36.07
CA GLU A 143 17.92 11.28 37.37
C GLU A 143 18.30 9.80 37.24
N ARG A 144 18.60 9.29 36.03
CA ARG A 144 18.85 7.85 35.76
C ARG A 144 17.69 6.91 36.04
N LYS A 145 16.49 7.42 36.33
CA LYS A 145 15.25 6.63 36.32
C LYS A 145 14.89 6.28 34.88
N THR A 146 14.65 5.00 34.63
CA THR A 146 14.22 4.49 33.33
C THR A 146 12.87 3.83 33.45
N SER A 147 11.94 4.19 32.57
CA SER A 147 10.76 3.38 32.28
C SER A 147 10.86 2.81 30.87
N SER A 148 10.16 1.71 30.62
CA SER A 148 10.16 1.06 29.31
C SER A 148 8.77 0.63 28.90
N GLN A 149 8.50 0.67 27.59
CA GLN A 149 7.22 0.27 27.03
C GLN A 149 7.38 -0.31 25.63
N ASN A 150 6.51 -1.25 25.26
CA ASN A 150 6.49 -1.80 23.91
C ASN A 150 5.64 -0.92 23.00
N ILE A 151 6.28 -0.07 22.18
CA ILE A 151 5.59 0.82 21.22
C ILE A 151 5.10 0.08 19.95
N GLY A 152 5.53 -1.17 19.79
CA GLY A 152 5.05 -2.11 18.74
C GLY A 152 3.97 -3.07 19.22
N ARG A 153 3.37 -2.84 20.41
CA ARG A 153 2.44 -3.79 21.04
C ARG A 153 1.24 -4.10 20.14
N MET A 154 0.64 -3.08 19.52
CA MET A 154 -0.57 -3.26 18.71
C MET A 154 -0.32 -4.13 17.49
N GLU A 155 0.89 -4.08 16.94
CA GLU A 155 1.33 -4.86 15.79
C GLU A 155 1.67 -6.31 16.19
N ASN A 156 2.02 -6.55 17.46
CA ASN A 156 2.25 -7.88 18.01
C ASN A 156 0.96 -8.62 18.40
N ILE A 157 -0.20 -7.95 18.42
CA ILE A 157 -1.48 -8.59 18.77
C ILE A 157 -2.06 -9.28 17.52
N PHE A 158 -2.62 -10.47 17.75
CA PHE A 158 -3.52 -11.17 16.86
C PHE A 158 -4.96 -10.93 17.33
N TRP A 159 -5.71 -10.23 16.50
CA TRP A 159 -7.09 -9.86 16.76
C TRP A 159 -8.04 -10.88 16.12
N PHE A 160 -9.11 -11.21 16.81
CA PHE A 160 -10.21 -11.97 16.23
C PHE A 160 -11.55 -11.43 16.71
N ASP A 161 -12.58 -11.62 15.90
CA ASP A 161 -13.97 -11.29 16.24
C ASP A 161 -14.87 -12.47 15.88
N PRO A 162 -15.44 -13.20 16.86
CA PRO A 162 -16.38 -14.28 16.61
C PRO A 162 -17.74 -13.73 16.19
N GLN A 163 -18.24 -14.17 15.03
CA GLN A 163 -19.53 -13.73 14.49
C GLN A 163 -20.70 -14.25 15.34
N ASP A 164 -21.59 -13.36 15.78
CA ASP A 164 -22.75 -13.71 16.62
C ASP A 164 -23.86 -14.48 15.87
N GLU A 165 -24.00 -14.26 14.56
CA GLU A 165 -25.06 -14.86 13.74
C GLU A 165 -24.62 -14.98 12.29
N HIS A 166 -24.93 -16.11 11.65
CA HIS A 166 -24.78 -16.30 10.20
C HIS A 166 -26.03 -16.89 9.57
N ASN A 167 -26.59 -16.19 8.58
CA ASN A 167 -27.78 -16.63 7.84
C ASN A 167 -29.01 -16.95 8.73
N GLY A 168 -29.25 -16.14 9.77
CA GLY A 168 -30.36 -16.38 10.72
C GLY A 168 -30.06 -17.44 11.77
N ASP A 169 -28.89 -18.08 11.71
CA ASP A 169 -28.45 -19.04 12.71
C ASP A 169 -27.51 -18.37 13.71
N ARG A 170 -27.90 -18.39 14.98
CA ARG A 170 -27.18 -17.69 16.05
C ARG A 170 -26.07 -18.59 16.58
N ALA A 171 -24.87 -18.03 16.68
CA ALA A 171 -23.73 -18.74 17.20
C ALA A 171 -23.92 -19.09 18.68
N THR A 172 -23.37 -20.24 19.06
CA THR A 172 -23.39 -20.74 20.45
C THR A 172 -22.01 -20.71 21.09
N TRP A 173 -21.15 -19.78 20.66
CA TRP A 173 -19.81 -19.60 21.23
C TRP A 173 -19.87 -19.46 22.76
N GLY A 174 -18.91 -20.05 23.46
CA GLY A 174 -18.54 -19.59 24.80
C GLY A 174 -17.95 -18.18 24.79
N GLU A 175 -17.74 -17.59 25.97
CA GLU A 175 -16.98 -16.35 26.08
C GLU A 175 -15.49 -16.62 25.81
N PHE A 176 -14.89 -15.90 24.87
CA PHE A 176 -13.45 -15.96 24.65
C PHE A 176 -12.72 -14.95 25.54
N PRO A 177 -11.85 -15.38 26.47
CA PRO A 177 -11.08 -14.46 27.29
C PRO A 177 -10.04 -13.70 26.45
N ASN A 178 -9.68 -12.48 26.87
CA ASN A 178 -8.56 -11.77 26.27
C ASN A 178 -7.23 -12.30 26.82
N GLY A 179 -6.36 -12.78 25.93
CA GLY A 179 -4.94 -12.98 26.20
C GLY A 179 -4.15 -11.67 26.21
N LYS A 180 -2.83 -11.78 26.37
CA LYS A 180 -1.87 -10.68 26.25
C LYS A 180 -1.69 -10.25 24.78
N TYR A 181 -1.65 -11.21 23.86
CA TYR A 181 -1.37 -11.05 22.44
C TYR A 181 -2.40 -11.71 21.51
N VAL A 182 -3.27 -12.60 22.00
CA VAL A 182 -4.44 -13.10 21.28
C VAL A 182 -5.68 -12.49 21.92
N ARG A 183 -6.37 -11.59 21.21
CA ARG A 183 -7.39 -10.73 21.81
C ARG A 183 -8.62 -10.57 20.93
N ASN A 184 -9.75 -10.36 21.58
CA ASN A 184 -11.00 -10.00 20.93
C ASN A 184 -10.91 -8.58 20.37
N ALA A 185 -11.55 -8.39 19.22
CA ALA A 185 -11.81 -7.11 18.59
C ALA A 185 -13.31 -6.96 18.33
N LEU A 186 -13.67 -5.97 17.53
CA LEU A 186 -14.99 -5.86 16.91
C LEU A 186 -14.80 -5.79 15.40
N TYR A 187 -15.41 -6.71 14.65
CA TYR A 187 -15.50 -6.59 13.21
C TYR A 187 -16.79 -5.91 12.82
N ASN A 188 -16.67 -4.67 12.37
CA ASN A 188 -17.79 -3.77 12.41
C ASN A 188 -18.34 -3.44 11.03
N TYR A 189 -19.57 -3.88 10.78
CA TYR A 189 -20.31 -3.55 9.57
C TYR A 189 -21.07 -2.23 9.70
N LEU A 190 -20.44 -1.16 9.18
CA LEU A 190 -20.99 0.18 9.20
C LEU A 190 -22.01 0.45 8.10
N GLY A 191 -22.30 -0.52 7.23
CA GLY A 191 -23.17 -0.38 6.08
C GLY A 191 -22.42 0.05 4.81
N SER A 192 -23.02 -0.18 3.64
CA SER A 192 -22.36 0.17 2.37
C SER A 192 -22.39 1.68 2.13
N ALA A 193 -21.22 2.29 1.88
CA ALA A 193 -21.03 3.73 1.63
C ALA A 193 -21.93 4.27 0.51
N GLN A 194 -22.39 3.40 -0.38
CA GLN A 194 -23.19 3.73 -1.56
C GLN A 194 -24.68 3.96 -1.30
N TYR A 195 -25.19 3.93 -0.07
CA TYR A 195 -26.65 4.04 0.19
C TYR A 195 -27.09 5.29 0.96
N TRP A 196 -26.16 6.18 1.31
CA TRP A 196 -26.45 7.28 2.23
C TRP A 196 -27.04 8.53 1.59
N SER A 197 -26.78 8.77 0.31
CA SER A 197 -27.30 9.98 -0.36
C SER A 197 -28.79 9.84 -0.67
N PRO A 198 -29.62 10.85 -0.32
CA PRO A 198 -31.04 10.88 -0.70
C PRO A 198 -31.28 10.81 -2.22
N LEU A 199 -30.32 11.27 -3.02
CA LEU A 199 -30.39 11.28 -4.49
C LEU A 199 -30.53 9.87 -5.07
N LEU A 200 -29.99 8.86 -4.40
CA LEU A 200 -30.06 7.48 -4.85
C LEU A 200 -31.50 6.97 -4.86
N LYS A 201 -32.28 7.27 -3.82
CA LYS A 201 -33.70 6.88 -3.74
C LYS A 201 -34.52 7.49 -4.87
N LYS A 202 -34.14 8.69 -5.32
CA LYS A 202 -34.78 9.39 -6.44
C LYS A 202 -34.25 8.94 -7.81
N GLY A 203 -33.12 8.24 -7.84
CA GLY A 203 -32.45 7.87 -9.07
C GLY A 203 -31.69 9.02 -9.73
N GLU A 204 -31.37 10.10 -9.01
CA GLU A 204 -30.87 11.35 -9.59
C GLU A 204 -29.36 11.51 -9.42
N ILE A 205 -28.59 10.71 -10.16
CA ILE A 205 -27.12 10.67 -10.01
C ILE A 205 -26.37 11.41 -11.12
N GLU A 206 -27.08 11.79 -12.18
CA GLU A 206 -26.57 12.51 -13.33
C GLU A 206 -26.43 14.02 -13.05
N SER A 207 -25.38 14.64 -13.59
CA SER A 207 -25.16 16.09 -13.54
C SER A 207 -25.15 16.70 -12.13
N ARG A 208 -24.80 15.92 -11.10
CA ARG A 208 -24.71 16.38 -9.71
C ARG A 208 -23.30 16.80 -9.32
N THR A 209 -23.20 17.87 -8.55
CA THR A 209 -21.99 18.31 -7.84
C THR A 209 -21.77 17.50 -6.57
N TYR A 210 -20.60 17.63 -5.96
CA TYR A 210 -20.31 16.97 -4.69
C TYR A 210 -21.15 17.54 -3.54
N GLU A 211 -21.38 18.84 -3.57
CA GLU A 211 -22.19 19.59 -2.60
C GLU A 211 -23.65 19.11 -2.65
N GLU A 212 -24.25 19.01 -3.85
CA GLU A 212 -25.58 18.45 -4.02
C GLU A 212 -25.65 17.00 -3.54
N TRP A 213 -24.64 16.18 -3.87
CA TRP A 213 -24.58 14.77 -3.47
C TRP A 213 -24.61 14.55 -1.96
N THR A 214 -23.95 15.46 -1.25
CA THR A 214 -23.76 15.39 0.20
C THR A 214 -24.76 16.24 0.99
N SER A 215 -25.52 17.09 0.31
CA SER A 215 -26.59 17.87 0.90
C SER A 215 -27.67 16.96 1.48
N ASN A 216 -28.20 17.35 2.65
CA ASN A 216 -29.33 16.66 3.29
C ASN A 216 -29.11 15.16 3.55
N ILE A 217 -27.86 14.68 3.60
CA ILE A 217 -27.59 13.36 4.17
C ILE A 217 -28.05 13.44 5.62
N ASP A 218 -29.10 12.70 5.93
CA ASP A 218 -29.57 12.51 7.28
C ASP A 218 -28.59 11.58 7.98
N TRP A 219 -27.45 12.17 8.36
CA TRP A 219 -26.46 11.48 9.15
C TRP A 219 -27.14 10.99 10.41
N GLU A 220 -28.00 11.74 11.09
CA GLU A 220 -28.64 11.22 12.31
C GLU A 220 -29.46 9.93 12.09
N LYS A 221 -30.28 9.81 11.05
CA LYS A 221 -31.01 8.57 10.71
C LYS A 221 -30.10 7.46 10.18
N ALA A 222 -29.03 7.85 9.49
CA ALA A 222 -27.98 6.96 9.08
C ALA A 222 -27.16 6.41 10.27
N LEU A 223 -26.91 7.30 11.22
CA LEU A 223 -26.18 7.13 12.47
C LEU A 223 -27.09 6.47 13.52
N SER A 224 -28.43 6.55 13.41
CA SER A 224 -29.39 6.08 14.39
C SER A 224 -29.75 4.60 14.22
N GLY A 225 -29.24 3.95 13.17
CA GLY A 225 -29.26 2.49 13.10
C GLY A 225 -28.58 1.93 14.36
N PRO A 226 -29.20 0.99 15.09
CA PRO A 226 -28.63 0.44 16.32
C PRO A 226 -27.17 -0.03 16.14
N ALA A 227 -26.84 -0.55 14.96
CA ALA A 227 -25.51 -0.98 14.58
C ALA A 227 -24.49 0.17 14.58
N TRP A 228 -24.71 1.27 13.85
CA TRP A 228 -23.75 2.38 13.78
C TRP A 228 -23.55 3.10 15.14
N ARG A 229 -24.61 3.32 15.94
CA ARG A 229 -24.43 3.95 17.26
C ARG A 229 -23.59 3.09 18.17
N LYS A 230 -23.97 1.82 18.32
CA LYS A 230 -23.23 0.84 19.12
C LYS A 230 -21.77 0.78 18.66
N SER A 231 -21.56 0.79 17.34
CA SER A 231 -20.24 0.77 16.70
C SER A 231 -19.31 1.91 17.07
N VAL A 232 -19.80 3.15 16.98
CA VAL A 232 -18.99 4.32 17.32
C VAL A 232 -18.88 4.46 18.84
N GLN A 233 -19.92 4.13 19.59
CA GLN A 233 -19.90 4.13 21.06
C GLN A 233 -18.88 3.12 21.60
N GLU A 234 -18.92 1.86 21.17
CA GLU A 234 -17.95 0.82 21.56
C GLU A 234 -16.52 1.23 21.19
N TYR A 235 -16.34 1.90 20.05
CA TYR A 235 -15.04 2.46 19.66
C TYR A 235 -14.59 3.60 20.58
N GLU A 236 -15.50 4.50 20.96
CA GLU A 236 -15.24 5.59 21.91
C GLU A 236 -14.98 5.06 23.33
N GLU A 237 -15.55 3.92 23.69
CA GLU A 237 -15.28 3.16 24.92
C GLU A 237 -13.94 2.41 24.89
N GLY A 238 -13.20 2.48 23.78
CA GLY A 238 -11.86 1.90 23.66
C GLY A 238 -11.85 0.44 23.21
N LYS A 239 -12.84 -0.01 22.42
CA LYS A 239 -12.84 -1.34 21.80
C LYS A 239 -12.10 -1.31 20.44
N PRO A 240 -11.00 -2.08 20.27
CA PRO A 240 -10.31 -2.20 18.99
C PRO A 240 -11.24 -2.73 17.89
N THR A 241 -11.29 -2.02 16.77
CA THR A 241 -12.34 -2.18 15.76
C THR A 241 -11.78 -2.21 14.34
N VAL A 242 -12.30 -3.14 13.52
CA VAL A 242 -12.23 -3.07 12.06
C VAL A 242 -13.46 -2.33 11.55
N TRP A 243 -13.29 -1.26 10.80
CA TRP A 243 -14.41 -0.56 10.16
C TRP A 243 -14.60 -1.02 8.72
N THR A 244 -15.71 -1.71 8.46
CA THR A 244 -16.11 -2.05 7.09
C THR A 244 -17.09 -0.99 6.59
N ALA A 245 -16.50 -0.05 5.86
CA ALA A 245 -17.09 1.20 5.42
C ALA A 245 -17.29 1.16 3.89
N ALA A 246 -17.68 0.00 3.39
CA ALA A 246 -17.32 -0.42 2.04
C ALA A 246 -18.25 0.07 0.94
N PHE A 247 -17.70 0.28 -0.25
CA PHE A 247 -18.46 0.31 -1.49
C PHE A 247 -18.40 -1.05 -2.19
N THR A 248 -19.52 -1.52 -2.73
CA THR A 248 -19.61 -2.78 -3.49
C THR A 248 -20.36 -2.61 -4.82
N HIS A 249 -19.92 -3.35 -5.84
CA HIS A 249 -20.66 -3.53 -7.09
C HIS A 249 -21.95 -4.37 -6.91
N ARG A 250 -22.16 -5.00 -5.75
CA ARG A 250 -23.36 -5.79 -5.41
C ARG A 250 -24.47 -4.89 -4.88
N TRP A 251 -25.38 -4.48 -5.76
CA TRP A 251 -26.41 -3.49 -5.47
C TRP A 251 -27.68 -4.14 -4.95
N SER A 252 -28.08 -3.81 -3.72
CA SER A 252 -29.32 -4.29 -3.13
C SER A 252 -30.52 -3.91 -4.02
N ILE A 253 -31.29 -4.92 -4.46
CA ILE A 253 -32.39 -4.75 -5.43
C ILE A 253 -33.36 -3.65 -4.97
N GLY A 254 -33.76 -3.68 -3.69
CA GLY A 254 -34.69 -2.70 -3.15
C GLY A 254 -34.10 -1.28 -3.05
N ARG A 255 -32.85 -1.15 -2.57
CA ARG A 255 -32.23 0.17 -2.34
C ARG A 255 -31.77 0.86 -3.61
N MET A 256 -31.47 0.09 -4.66
CA MET A 256 -30.93 0.60 -5.92
C MET A 256 -31.93 0.57 -7.08
N LYS A 257 -33.19 0.19 -6.83
CA LYS A 257 -34.23 0.03 -7.88
C LYS A 257 -34.30 1.20 -8.86
N SER A 258 -34.31 2.44 -8.35
CA SER A 258 -34.36 3.70 -9.13
C SER A 258 -33.16 3.92 -10.06
N ILE A 259 -32.03 3.29 -9.77
CA ILE A 259 -30.80 3.34 -10.58
C ILE A 259 -30.74 2.12 -11.51
N SER A 260 -30.99 0.92 -10.97
CA SER A 260 -30.92 -0.33 -11.73
C SER A 260 -32.02 -0.46 -12.79
N SER A 261 -33.15 0.24 -12.64
CA SER A 261 -34.23 0.26 -13.63
C SER A 261 -34.01 1.23 -14.79
N LYS A 262 -32.93 2.01 -14.80
CA LYS A 262 -32.67 2.97 -15.89
C LYS A 262 -32.21 2.24 -17.14
N ILE A 263 -32.87 2.57 -18.25
CA ILE A 263 -32.63 1.99 -19.57
C ILE A 263 -32.08 3.09 -20.48
N ASP A 264 -31.04 2.77 -21.23
CA ASP A 264 -30.55 3.62 -22.31
C ASP A 264 -31.51 3.53 -23.49
N SER A 265 -32.10 4.66 -23.88
CA SER A 265 -33.15 4.71 -24.91
C SER A 265 -32.66 4.32 -26.30
N LYS A 266 -31.36 4.42 -26.58
CA LYS A 266 -30.77 4.10 -27.89
C LYS A 266 -30.54 2.59 -28.04
N THR A 267 -30.09 1.93 -26.98
CA THR A 267 -29.71 0.52 -26.99
C THR A 267 -30.81 -0.40 -26.45
N GLY A 268 -31.75 0.13 -25.66
CA GLY A 268 -32.75 -0.66 -24.93
C GLY A 268 -32.15 -1.45 -23.75
N LEU A 269 -30.87 -1.25 -23.44
CA LEU A 269 -30.15 -1.97 -22.39
C LEU A 269 -30.07 -1.16 -21.09
N PRO A 270 -29.90 -1.82 -19.93
CA PRO A 270 -29.66 -1.14 -18.67
C PRO A 270 -28.44 -0.20 -18.71
N THR A 271 -28.61 1.04 -18.25
CA THR A 271 -27.55 2.06 -18.29
C THR A 271 -26.41 1.74 -17.33
N TYR A 272 -26.73 1.27 -16.13
CA TYR A 272 -25.78 1.20 -15.00
C TYR A 272 -25.49 -0.22 -14.51
N LEU A 273 -26.16 -1.23 -15.04
CA LEU A 273 -25.93 -2.62 -14.65
C LEU A 273 -24.85 -3.27 -15.50
N LEU A 274 -24.17 -4.23 -14.88
CA LEU A 274 -23.28 -5.16 -15.56
C LEU A 274 -24.09 -6.11 -16.43
N LEU A 275 -23.63 -6.30 -17.66
CA LEU A 275 -24.25 -7.22 -18.61
C LEU A 275 -23.33 -8.41 -18.90
N ASP A 276 -23.91 -9.58 -19.15
CA ASP A 276 -23.16 -10.74 -19.62
C ASP A 276 -22.94 -10.75 -21.14
N ARG A 277 -22.26 -11.80 -21.63
CA ARG A 277 -21.98 -11.99 -23.06
C ARG A 277 -23.22 -12.02 -23.96
N LYS A 278 -24.42 -12.23 -23.43
CA LYS A 278 -25.70 -12.22 -24.16
C LYS A 278 -26.51 -10.94 -23.94
N ASN A 279 -25.92 -9.94 -23.26
CA ASN A 279 -26.56 -8.69 -22.83
C ASN A 279 -27.62 -8.86 -21.75
N ASP A 280 -27.63 -10.00 -21.03
CA ASP A 280 -28.53 -10.20 -19.90
C ASP A 280 -27.95 -9.58 -18.63
N THR A 281 -28.81 -8.99 -17.80
CA THR A 281 -28.40 -8.58 -16.45
C THR A 281 -28.11 -9.79 -15.58
N LYS A 282 -27.07 -9.69 -14.76
CA LYS A 282 -26.79 -10.67 -13.71
C LYS A 282 -27.06 -10.08 -12.33
N GLY A 283 -27.43 -10.98 -11.43
CA GLY A 283 -27.46 -10.71 -10.02
C GLY A 283 -27.10 -11.97 -9.25
N GLY A 284 -27.01 -11.83 -7.94
CA GLY A 284 -26.63 -12.92 -7.07
C GLY A 284 -27.28 -12.81 -5.72
N GLY A 285 -26.91 -13.75 -4.88
CA GLY A 285 -27.23 -13.77 -3.47
C GLY A 285 -26.80 -15.10 -2.89
N TYR A 286 -27.24 -15.35 -1.67
CA TYR A 286 -26.75 -16.47 -0.87
C TYR A 286 -27.89 -17.45 -0.61
N PHE A 287 -27.52 -18.73 -0.45
CA PHE A 287 -28.44 -19.78 0.00
C PHE A 287 -29.74 -19.85 -0.83
N GLY A 288 -29.61 -19.75 -2.16
CA GLY A 288 -30.73 -19.86 -3.11
C GLY A 288 -31.59 -18.59 -3.27
N ARG A 289 -31.26 -17.47 -2.60
CA ARG A 289 -32.00 -16.20 -2.72
C ARG A 289 -31.26 -15.21 -3.60
N LYS A 290 -31.95 -14.53 -4.52
CA LYS A 290 -31.41 -13.36 -5.24
C LYS A 290 -31.58 -12.11 -4.35
N LEU A 291 -30.47 -11.47 -4.00
CA LEU A 291 -30.43 -10.35 -3.05
C LEU A 291 -29.93 -9.04 -3.67
N PHE A 292 -29.13 -9.15 -4.74
CA PHE A 292 -28.51 -8.00 -5.38
C PHE A 292 -28.41 -8.18 -6.91
N ASP A 293 -28.40 -7.05 -7.61
CA ASP A 293 -27.95 -6.96 -9.00
C ASP A 293 -26.49 -6.52 -9.02
N TYR A 294 -25.77 -6.81 -10.11
CA TYR A 294 -24.40 -6.33 -10.29
C TYR A 294 -24.38 -5.00 -11.03
N GLY A 295 -23.86 -3.96 -10.38
CA GLY A 295 -23.58 -2.68 -11.00
C GLY A 295 -22.37 -2.77 -11.94
N SER A 296 -22.43 -2.05 -13.05
CA SER A 296 -21.27 -1.88 -13.92
C SER A 296 -20.13 -1.22 -13.14
N GLN A 297 -18.90 -1.59 -13.49
CA GLN A 297 -17.71 -0.96 -12.95
C GLN A 297 -17.13 0.12 -13.86
N ASN A 298 -17.73 0.37 -15.03
CA ASN A 298 -17.23 1.34 -16.00
C ASN A 298 -16.99 2.72 -15.37
N PHE A 299 -15.77 3.23 -15.46
CA PHE A 299 -15.37 4.53 -14.90
C PHE A 299 -15.47 5.69 -15.89
N GLU A 300 -15.71 5.41 -17.18
CA GLU A 300 -15.88 6.46 -18.20
C GLU A 300 -17.27 7.10 -18.14
N ASN A 301 -18.28 6.37 -17.62
CA ASN A 301 -19.57 6.97 -17.31
C ASN A 301 -19.43 7.94 -16.12
N GLU A 302 -19.62 9.24 -16.37
CA GLU A 302 -19.40 10.29 -15.39
C GLU A 302 -20.29 10.15 -14.16
N ALA A 303 -21.59 9.88 -14.34
CA ALA A 303 -22.55 9.74 -13.24
C ALA A 303 -22.19 8.56 -12.34
N LEU A 304 -21.85 7.42 -12.95
CA LEU A 304 -21.38 6.23 -12.23
C LEU A 304 -20.05 6.52 -11.52
N ASN A 305 -19.12 7.22 -12.18
CA ASN A 305 -17.85 7.58 -11.56
C ASN A 305 -18.00 8.49 -10.34
N LYS A 306 -18.87 9.51 -10.43
CA LYS A 306 -19.22 10.37 -9.30
C LYS A 306 -19.90 9.56 -8.19
N PHE A 307 -20.82 8.65 -8.51
CA PHE A 307 -21.43 7.77 -7.52
C PHE A 307 -20.40 6.98 -6.71
N TYR A 308 -19.50 6.25 -7.39
CA TYR A 308 -18.44 5.50 -6.71
C TYR A 308 -17.51 6.42 -5.89
N THR A 309 -17.22 7.63 -6.35
CA THR A 309 -16.26 8.53 -5.70
C THR A 309 -16.87 9.33 -4.54
N TYR A 310 -17.98 10.03 -4.78
CA TYR A 310 -18.58 10.97 -3.84
C TYR A 310 -19.19 10.28 -2.62
N ALA A 311 -19.81 9.12 -2.82
CA ALA A 311 -20.37 8.33 -1.73
C ALA A 311 -19.28 7.94 -0.72
N GLN A 312 -18.16 7.42 -1.21
CA GLN A 312 -17.01 7.03 -0.41
C GLN A 312 -16.33 8.23 0.26
N ARG A 313 -16.08 9.30 -0.51
CA ARG A 313 -15.49 10.54 0.01
C ARG A 313 -16.24 11.09 1.21
N ALA A 314 -17.56 11.21 1.10
CA ALA A 314 -18.40 11.73 2.17
C ALA A 314 -18.33 10.85 3.42
N PHE A 315 -18.39 9.53 3.24
CA PHE A 315 -18.37 8.56 4.31
C PHE A 315 -17.04 8.55 5.09
N TYR A 316 -15.89 8.48 4.41
CA TYR A 316 -14.60 8.46 5.09
C TYR A 316 -14.26 9.79 5.75
N ARG A 317 -14.64 10.93 5.16
CA ARG A 317 -14.51 12.23 5.82
C ARG A 317 -15.32 12.32 7.11
N LYS A 318 -16.46 11.63 7.18
CA LYS A 318 -17.28 11.54 8.40
C LYS A 318 -16.65 10.63 9.46
N LEU A 319 -15.97 9.56 9.06
CA LEU A 319 -15.26 8.64 9.97
C LEU A 319 -13.94 9.19 10.52
N ALA A 320 -13.22 9.98 9.73
CA ALA A 320 -11.88 10.43 10.08
C ALA A 320 -11.74 11.17 11.43
N PRO A 321 -12.71 11.99 11.90
CA PRO A 321 -12.65 12.60 13.23
C PRO A 321 -12.60 11.57 14.38
N ALA A 322 -13.38 10.49 14.30
CA ALA A 322 -13.36 9.43 15.31
C ALA A 322 -11.99 8.73 15.35
N TYR A 323 -11.45 8.41 14.17
CA TYR A 323 -10.10 7.85 14.05
C TYR A 323 -9.03 8.73 14.71
N ARG A 324 -9.01 10.03 14.40
CA ARG A 324 -8.02 10.96 14.93
C ARG A 324 -8.08 11.11 16.45
N LYS A 325 -9.24 10.87 17.05
CA LYS A 325 -9.43 10.91 18.51
C LYS A 325 -8.75 9.71 19.18
N ASN A 326 -8.90 8.49 18.62
CA ASN A 326 -8.46 7.24 19.23
C ASN A 326 -7.75 6.30 18.23
N PRO A 327 -6.62 6.69 17.61
CA PRO A 327 -6.04 5.97 16.48
C PRO A 327 -5.63 4.51 16.79
N GLU A 328 -5.29 4.17 18.03
CA GLU A 328 -4.98 2.79 18.45
C GLU A 328 -6.17 1.85 18.39
N MET A 329 -7.40 2.38 18.49
CA MET A 329 -8.60 1.55 18.45
C MET A 329 -9.00 1.16 17.03
N THR A 330 -8.36 1.72 16.01
CA THR A 330 -8.61 1.32 14.62
C THR A 330 -7.62 0.22 14.26
N ILE A 331 -8.12 -0.99 14.00
CA ILE A 331 -7.29 -2.11 13.51
C ILE A 331 -7.15 -2.01 11.99
N ALA A 332 -8.27 -1.77 11.30
CA ALA A 332 -8.34 -1.67 9.86
C ALA A 332 -9.55 -0.87 9.40
N VAL A 333 -9.47 -0.33 8.18
CA VAL A 333 -10.58 0.25 7.43
C VAL A 333 -10.70 -0.49 6.11
N GLU A 334 -11.85 -1.08 5.84
CA GLU A 334 -12.14 -1.79 4.58
C GLU A 334 -13.08 -0.94 3.72
N PRO A 335 -12.55 -0.27 2.68
CA PRO A 335 -13.32 0.67 1.89
C PRO A 335 -14.02 0.04 0.68
N ASN A 336 -13.74 -1.23 0.40
CA ASN A 336 -14.29 -1.99 -0.70
C ASN A 336 -14.79 -3.33 -0.18
N HIS A 337 -15.85 -3.87 -0.77
CA HIS A 337 -16.39 -5.18 -0.45
C HIS A 337 -16.66 -5.95 -1.75
N GLU A 338 -15.77 -6.89 -2.04
CA GLU A 338 -15.84 -7.86 -3.12
C GLU A 338 -16.17 -7.16 -4.45
N ASN A 339 -15.28 -6.25 -4.88
CA ASN A 339 -15.43 -5.57 -6.16
C ASN A 339 -14.72 -6.43 -7.19
N GLU A 340 -15.53 -7.05 -8.05
CA GLU A 340 -15.09 -7.98 -9.06
C GLU A 340 -16.06 -7.89 -10.25
N ILE A 341 -15.74 -8.59 -11.34
CA ILE A 341 -16.71 -8.81 -12.41
C ILE A 341 -17.21 -10.25 -12.32
N VAL A 342 -18.52 -10.39 -12.07
CA VAL A 342 -19.24 -11.66 -12.03
C VAL A 342 -20.24 -11.68 -13.17
N SER A 343 -19.81 -12.18 -14.33
CA SER A 343 -20.60 -12.20 -15.55
C SER A 343 -21.45 -13.47 -15.73
N GLY A 344 -21.41 -14.40 -14.76
CA GLY A 344 -22.19 -15.64 -14.77
C GLY A 344 -21.52 -16.80 -15.52
N ASN A 345 -22.24 -17.92 -15.67
CA ASN A 345 -21.69 -19.14 -16.27
C ASN A 345 -21.24 -18.89 -17.72
N ASN A 346 -20.00 -19.27 -18.04
CA ASN A 346 -19.40 -19.14 -19.36
C ASN A 346 -19.35 -17.70 -19.93
N SER A 347 -19.44 -16.66 -19.09
CA SER A 347 -19.22 -15.27 -19.50
C SER A 347 -18.08 -14.66 -18.71
N ILE A 348 -17.28 -13.80 -19.33
CA ILE A 348 -16.12 -13.16 -18.71
C ILE A 348 -16.12 -11.69 -19.13
N GLY A 349 -16.27 -10.76 -18.19
CA GLY A 349 -16.24 -9.31 -18.46
C GLY A 349 -17.60 -8.62 -18.35
N ASP A 350 -17.59 -7.29 -18.27
CA ASP A 350 -18.80 -6.46 -18.24
C ASP A 350 -19.17 -5.97 -19.64
N TYR A 351 -20.23 -6.51 -20.23
CA TYR A 351 -20.65 -6.20 -21.61
C TYR A 351 -21.57 -4.98 -21.72
N ASN A 352 -21.66 -4.15 -20.67
CA ASN A 352 -22.35 -2.88 -20.77
C ASN A 352 -21.77 -2.05 -21.95
N PRO A 353 -22.61 -1.42 -22.80
CA PRO A 353 -22.13 -0.69 -23.98
C PRO A 353 -21.06 0.37 -23.67
N ALA A 354 -21.18 1.05 -22.53
CA ALA A 354 -20.20 2.05 -22.12
C ALA A 354 -18.85 1.42 -21.73
N ASN A 355 -18.85 0.17 -21.24
CA ASN A 355 -17.61 -0.57 -20.96
C ASN A 355 -16.95 -1.09 -22.25
N LEU A 356 -17.73 -1.49 -23.26
CA LEU A 356 -17.22 -1.84 -24.59
C LEU A 356 -16.56 -0.66 -25.29
N GLN A 357 -17.14 0.54 -25.14
CA GLN A 357 -16.53 1.77 -25.63
C GLN A 357 -15.18 2.04 -24.95
N GLY A 358 -15.11 1.87 -23.63
CA GLY A 358 -13.84 1.98 -22.91
C GLY A 358 -12.80 0.93 -23.33
N PHE A 359 -13.23 -0.30 -23.67
CA PHE A 359 -12.34 -1.32 -24.22
C PHE A 359 -11.78 -0.91 -25.59
N TYR A 360 -12.60 -0.32 -26.45
CA TYR A 360 -12.13 0.25 -27.72
C TYR A 360 -11.09 1.36 -27.47
N HIS A 361 -11.34 2.28 -26.53
CA HIS A 361 -10.39 3.34 -26.18
C HIS A 361 -9.08 2.78 -25.61
N TYR A 362 -9.15 1.72 -24.80
CA TYR A 362 -8.00 1.00 -24.28
C TYR A 362 -7.14 0.43 -25.41
N LEU A 363 -7.74 -0.29 -26.37
CA LEU A 363 -7.01 -0.83 -27.52
C LEU A 363 -6.45 0.26 -28.41
N LYS A 364 -7.20 1.34 -28.63
CA LYS A 364 -6.73 2.51 -29.38
C LYS A 364 -5.49 3.13 -28.74
N SER A 365 -5.46 3.17 -27.41
CA SER A 365 -4.33 3.71 -26.63
C SER A 365 -3.09 2.81 -26.69
N LEU A 366 -3.24 1.51 -26.94
CA LEU A 366 -2.11 0.56 -27.04
C LEU A 366 -1.63 0.33 -28.47
N TYR A 367 -2.58 0.30 -29.41
CA TYR A 367 -2.35 -0.25 -30.75
C TYR A 367 -2.67 0.76 -31.86
N GLY A 368 -3.00 2.01 -31.52
CA GLY A 368 -3.20 3.08 -32.49
C GLY A 368 -4.64 3.11 -33.02
N ASN A 369 -4.83 3.01 -34.33
CA ASN A 369 -6.15 3.15 -34.96
C ASN A 369 -6.82 1.79 -35.22
N LEU A 370 -8.09 1.82 -35.65
CA LEU A 370 -8.88 0.62 -35.92
C LEU A 370 -8.25 -0.33 -36.95
N ILE A 371 -7.54 0.20 -37.95
CA ILE A 371 -6.85 -0.62 -38.96
C ILE A 371 -5.74 -1.45 -38.30
N GLN A 372 -4.95 -0.82 -37.43
CA GLN A 372 -3.89 -1.51 -36.70
C GLN A 372 -4.47 -2.49 -35.68
N ILE A 373 -5.54 -2.11 -34.97
CA ILE A 373 -6.26 -3.01 -34.07
C ILE A 373 -6.73 -4.26 -34.83
N ASN A 374 -7.42 -4.09 -35.97
CA ASN A 374 -7.87 -5.21 -36.80
C ASN A 374 -6.74 -6.12 -37.24
N LYS A 375 -5.61 -5.54 -37.68
CA LYS A 375 -4.43 -6.31 -38.08
C LYS A 375 -3.85 -7.12 -36.90
N ILE A 376 -3.70 -6.50 -35.73
CA ILE A 376 -3.04 -7.11 -34.57
C ILE A 376 -3.94 -8.14 -33.88
N MET A 377 -5.23 -7.83 -33.78
CA MET A 377 -6.25 -8.66 -33.11
C MET A 377 -6.90 -9.68 -34.05
N LYS A 378 -6.55 -9.63 -35.35
CA LYS A 378 -7.14 -10.47 -36.41
C LYS A 378 -8.67 -10.31 -36.50
N THR A 379 -9.16 -9.08 -36.30
CA THR A 379 -10.58 -8.72 -36.37
C THR A 379 -10.90 -7.98 -37.66
N ARG A 380 -12.20 -7.74 -37.93
CA ARG A 380 -12.69 -7.00 -39.11
C ARG A 380 -13.72 -5.93 -38.74
N PHE A 381 -13.47 -5.23 -37.64
CA PHE A 381 -14.35 -4.17 -37.15
C PHE A 381 -14.38 -2.95 -38.07
N THR A 382 -15.49 -2.22 -38.05
CA THR A 382 -15.70 -0.98 -38.81
C THR A 382 -15.91 0.19 -37.87
N ALA A 383 -16.01 1.41 -38.40
CA ALA A 383 -16.35 2.58 -37.58
C ALA A 383 -17.73 2.43 -36.92
N ASP A 384 -18.64 1.69 -37.56
CA ASP A 384 -20.02 1.48 -37.09
C ASP A 384 -20.17 0.25 -36.19
N PHE A 385 -19.19 -0.66 -36.18
CA PHE A 385 -19.27 -1.91 -35.43
C PHE A 385 -17.94 -2.28 -34.77
N PHE A 386 -17.97 -2.32 -33.43
CA PHE A 386 -16.93 -2.84 -32.55
C PHE A 386 -17.59 -3.57 -31.37
N ASP A 387 -17.05 -4.71 -30.96
CA ASP A 387 -17.56 -5.48 -29.82
C ASP A 387 -16.43 -6.29 -29.16
N ALA A 388 -16.64 -6.73 -27.93
CA ALA A 388 -15.73 -7.65 -27.25
C ALA A 388 -15.99 -9.12 -27.69
N PRO A 389 -15.03 -10.03 -27.45
CA PRO A 389 -15.27 -11.46 -27.57
C PRO A 389 -16.41 -11.87 -26.65
N ARG A 390 -17.30 -12.72 -27.13
CA ARG A 390 -18.49 -13.22 -26.43
C ARG A 390 -18.57 -14.73 -26.50
N ASP A 391 -17.71 -15.41 -27.25
CA ASP A 391 -17.71 -16.86 -27.44
C ASP A 391 -19.02 -17.37 -28.09
N LEU A 392 -19.67 -16.54 -28.92
CA LEU A 392 -20.95 -16.82 -29.58
C LEU A 392 -20.78 -17.26 -31.03
N PHE A 393 -19.64 -17.87 -31.37
CA PHE A 393 -19.33 -18.42 -32.69
C PHE A 393 -19.37 -17.38 -33.81
N ARG A 394 -18.89 -16.15 -33.55
CA ARG A 394 -18.83 -15.05 -34.54
C ARG A 394 -17.51 -14.99 -35.33
N GLY A 395 -16.75 -16.08 -35.27
CA GLY A 395 -15.40 -16.25 -35.85
C GLY A 395 -14.31 -16.36 -34.79
N GLU A 396 -13.09 -16.72 -35.20
CA GLU A 396 -11.95 -17.01 -34.29
C GLU A 396 -11.63 -15.88 -33.30
N TRP A 397 -11.87 -14.63 -33.67
CA TRP A 397 -11.65 -13.48 -32.79
C TRP A 397 -12.58 -13.45 -31.56
N ASP A 398 -13.72 -14.14 -31.65
CA ASP A 398 -14.78 -14.15 -30.64
C ASP A 398 -14.55 -15.16 -29.52
N ASP A 399 -13.63 -16.11 -29.72
CA ASP A 399 -13.45 -17.26 -28.86
C ASP A 399 -12.80 -16.89 -27.52
N TYR A 400 -13.28 -17.53 -26.43
CA TYR A 400 -12.67 -17.43 -25.10
C TYR A 400 -11.45 -18.34 -24.95
N ASP A 401 -10.42 -18.02 -25.72
CA ASP A 401 -9.13 -18.70 -25.67
C ASP A 401 -8.04 -17.72 -25.22
N PHE A 402 -7.21 -18.09 -24.24
CA PHE A 402 -6.08 -17.25 -23.84
C PHE A 402 -4.97 -17.19 -24.90
N GLU A 403 -4.98 -18.06 -25.92
CA GLU A 403 -4.15 -17.88 -27.12
C GLU A 403 -4.73 -16.83 -28.07
N ASN A 404 -6.03 -16.53 -27.99
CA ASN A 404 -6.65 -15.38 -28.67
C ASN A 404 -6.26 -14.08 -27.96
N ARG A 405 -5.41 -13.28 -28.62
CA ARG A 405 -4.95 -11.98 -28.09
C ARG A 405 -6.09 -11.02 -27.80
N PHE A 406 -7.14 -10.98 -28.61
CA PHE A 406 -8.25 -10.05 -28.41
C PHE A 406 -9.03 -10.37 -27.12
N PHE A 407 -9.21 -11.66 -26.83
CA PHE A 407 -9.79 -12.12 -25.57
C PHE A 407 -8.90 -11.85 -24.36
N ARG A 408 -7.58 -12.08 -24.47
CA ARG A 408 -6.63 -11.67 -23.42
C ARG A 408 -6.76 -10.18 -23.08
N GLU A 409 -6.77 -9.31 -24.09
CA GLU A 409 -6.89 -7.87 -23.87
C GLU A 409 -8.24 -7.48 -23.25
N TRP A 410 -9.31 -8.19 -23.59
CA TRP A 410 -10.61 -8.01 -22.96
C TRP A 410 -10.58 -8.34 -21.46
N VAL A 411 -9.95 -9.46 -21.08
CA VAL A 411 -9.76 -9.83 -19.67
C VAL A 411 -8.91 -8.79 -18.93
N GLU A 412 -7.81 -8.34 -19.54
CA GLU A 412 -6.92 -7.34 -18.94
C GLU A 412 -7.58 -5.97 -18.79
N TYR A 413 -8.34 -5.51 -19.78
CA TYR A 413 -9.12 -4.27 -19.65
C TYR A 413 -10.10 -4.34 -18.47
N ASN A 414 -10.84 -5.44 -18.33
CA ASN A 414 -11.76 -5.63 -17.21
C ASN A 414 -11.01 -5.68 -15.85
N ARG A 415 -9.80 -6.27 -15.77
CA ARG A 415 -8.95 -6.16 -14.56
C ARG A 415 -8.61 -4.71 -14.24
N VAL A 416 -8.26 -3.89 -15.25
CA VAL A 416 -7.95 -2.46 -15.08
C VAL A 416 -9.14 -1.68 -14.57
N VAL A 417 -10.34 -1.93 -15.12
CA VAL A 417 -11.59 -1.29 -14.69
C VAL A 417 -11.83 -1.51 -13.20
N VAL A 418 -11.78 -2.78 -12.75
CA VAL A 418 -11.98 -3.12 -11.33
C VAL A 418 -10.86 -2.55 -10.46
N SER A 419 -9.60 -2.65 -10.90
CA SER A 419 -8.45 -2.07 -10.19
C SER A 419 -8.61 -0.57 -9.96
N ARG A 420 -9.16 0.17 -10.92
CA ARG A 420 -9.42 1.61 -10.78
C ARG A 420 -10.54 1.91 -9.79
N ARG A 421 -11.60 1.09 -9.74
CA ARG A 421 -12.67 1.23 -8.74
C ARG A 421 -12.16 0.96 -7.33
N VAL A 422 -11.40 -0.11 -7.15
CA VAL A 422 -10.76 -0.41 -5.87
C VAL A 422 -9.77 0.70 -5.50
N GLY A 423 -8.91 1.14 -6.43
CA GLY A 423 -7.98 2.25 -6.18
C GLY A 423 -8.64 3.57 -5.83
N THR A 424 -9.84 3.84 -6.35
CA THR A 424 -10.64 5.00 -5.94
C THR A 424 -11.02 4.90 -4.46
N SER A 425 -11.43 3.71 -3.99
CA SER A 425 -11.78 3.49 -2.57
C SER A 425 -10.61 3.74 -1.63
N TYR A 426 -9.43 3.21 -1.96
CA TYR A 426 -8.19 3.41 -1.21
C TYR A 426 -7.77 4.88 -1.20
N ARG A 427 -7.83 5.54 -2.36
CA ARG A 427 -7.52 6.97 -2.49
C ARG A 427 -8.40 7.82 -1.58
N GLU A 428 -9.72 7.58 -1.56
CA GLU A 428 -10.61 8.41 -0.73
C GLU A 428 -10.38 8.19 0.77
N CYS A 429 -9.99 6.99 1.22
CA CYS A 429 -9.50 6.76 2.59
C CYS A 429 -8.21 7.53 2.89
N LEU A 430 -7.22 7.45 2.01
CA LEU A 430 -5.95 8.18 2.17
C LEU A 430 -6.19 9.69 2.26
N LEU A 431 -7.04 10.23 1.38
CA LEU A 431 -7.40 11.65 1.38
C LEU A 431 -8.21 12.07 2.61
N ALA A 432 -8.96 11.15 3.23
CA ALA A 432 -9.63 11.41 4.50
C ALA A 432 -8.66 11.45 5.69
N GLY A 433 -7.44 10.94 5.53
CA GLY A 433 -6.37 10.93 6.52
C GLY A 433 -6.15 9.59 7.21
N PHE A 434 -6.66 8.50 6.66
CA PHE A 434 -6.32 7.15 7.13
C PHE A 434 -4.94 6.74 6.60
N PRO A 435 -4.04 6.22 7.46
CA PRO A 435 -2.75 5.75 7.02
C PRO A 435 -2.86 4.56 6.06
N PRO A 436 -1.94 4.45 5.07
CA PRO A 436 -2.01 3.42 4.02
C PRO A 436 -2.08 2.00 4.59
N GLU A 437 -1.32 1.73 5.65
CA GLU A 437 -1.22 0.39 6.22
C GLU A 437 -2.51 -0.08 6.93
N MET A 438 -3.39 0.85 7.31
CA MET A 438 -4.67 0.53 7.97
C MET A 438 -5.78 0.26 6.95
N ILE A 439 -5.62 0.71 5.71
CA ILE A 439 -6.60 0.52 4.64
C ILE A 439 -6.41 -0.89 4.08
N LYS A 440 -7.43 -1.73 4.16
CA LYS A 440 -7.39 -3.15 3.72
C LYS A 440 -8.40 -3.40 2.62
N SER A 441 -8.21 -4.48 1.86
CA SER A 441 -9.21 -4.96 0.91
C SER A 441 -10.08 -6.03 1.55
N HIS A 442 -11.35 -6.00 1.18
CA HIS A 442 -12.25 -7.13 1.39
C HIS A 442 -12.52 -7.75 0.01
N GLN A 443 -11.53 -8.40 -0.60
CA GLN A 443 -11.69 -8.99 -1.94
C GLN A 443 -11.73 -10.51 -1.89
N ILE A 444 -12.55 -11.11 -2.73
CA ILE A 444 -12.53 -12.55 -2.98
C ILE A 444 -11.36 -12.84 -3.93
N PRO A 445 -10.31 -13.53 -3.48
CA PRO A 445 -9.25 -13.98 -4.38
C PRO A 445 -9.82 -14.97 -5.40
N ASP A 446 -9.41 -14.91 -6.66
CA ASP A 446 -9.98 -15.75 -7.72
C ASP A 446 -9.55 -17.25 -7.60
N SER A 447 -9.31 -17.97 -8.70
CA SER A 447 -8.81 -19.37 -8.70
C SER A 447 -7.59 -19.66 -7.81
N TYR A 448 -6.88 -18.62 -7.37
CA TYR A 448 -5.83 -18.66 -6.35
C TYR A 448 -6.31 -19.19 -4.98
N VAL A 449 -7.60 -19.13 -4.71
CA VAL A 449 -8.25 -19.70 -3.52
C VAL A 449 -9.31 -20.74 -3.89
N PHE A 450 -10.09 -20.51 -4.96
CA PHE A 450 -11.23 -21.37 -5.30
C PHE A 450 -10.89 -22.44 -6.35
N LYS A 451 -10.72 -23.68 -5.90
CA LYS A 451 -11.35 -24.83 -6.58
C LYS A 451 -12.57 -25.16 -5.73
N SER A 452 -13.73 -24.59 -6.09
CA SER A 452 -15.08 -24.79 -5.52
C SER A 452 -15.17 -24.94 -3.98
N ILE A 453 -15.79 -23.97 -3.30
CA ILE A 453 -16.46 -24.27 -2.02
C ILE A 453 -17.87 -24.73 -2.36
N VAL A 454 -18.20 -25.97 -2.00
CA VAL A 454 -19.54 -26.56 -2.20
C VAL A 454 -20.60 -25.64 -1.57
N GLY A 455 -21.56 -25.19 -2.39
CA GLY A 455 -22.70 -24.40 -1.94
C GLY A 455 -22.58 -22.86 -2.01
N ILE A 456 -21.43 -22.27 -2.39
CA ILE A 456 -21.30 -20.78 -2.41
C ILE A 456 -20.71 -20.20 -3.71
N SER A 457 -19.75 -20.85 -4.36
CA SER A 457 -19.04 -20.24 -5.52
C SER A 457 -18.74 -21.19 -6.67
N GLU A 458 -19.44 -22.33 -6.75
CA GLU A 458 -19.26 -23.30 -7.83
C GLU A 458 -19.61 -22.68 -9.20
N GLY A 459 -18.70 -22.84 -10.18
CA GLY A 459 -18.96 -22.55 -11.60
C GLY A 459 -18.84 -21.10 -12.06
N GLN A 460 -18.68 -20.11 -11.17
CA GLN A 460 -18.59 -18.69 -11.58
C GLN A 460 -17.15 -18.28 -11.94
N LYS A 461 -16.95 -17.77 -13.15
CA LYS A 461 -15.71 -17.10 -13.56
C LYS A 461 -15.71 -15.66 -13.03
N ARG A 462 -14.61 -15.21 -12.43
CA ARG A 462 -14.51 -13.89 -11.80
C ARG A 462 -13.22 -13.19 -12.23
N ILE A 463 -13.27 -11.87 -12.22
CA ILE A 463 -12.07 -11.03 -12.39
C ILE A 463 -11.92 -10.17 -11.13
N SER A 464 -10.92 -10.50 -10.33
CA SER A 464 -10.58 -9.82 -9.07
C SER A 464 -9.15 -9.26 -9.12
N PRO A 465 -8.89 -8.02 -8.68
CA PRO A 465 -7.61 -7.33 -8.85
C PRO A 465 -6.60 -7.64 -7.72
N ILE A 466 -6.41 -8.92 -7.37
CA ILE A 466 -5.53 -9.31 -6.24
C ILE A 466 -4.07 -8.91 -6.48
N ASP A 467 -3.55 -9.17 -7.68
CA ASP A 467 -2.18 -8.79 -8.05
C ASP A 467 -1.96 -7.29 -7.88
N TRP A 468 -2.92 -6.49 -8.35
CA TRP A 468 -2.86 -5.04 -8.24
C TRP A 468 -2.83 -4.63 -6.77
N LEU A 469 -3.70 -5.19 -5.93
CA LEU A 469 -3.77 -4.91 -4.48
C LEU A 469 -2.42 -5.08 -3.77
N LEU A 470 -1.68 -6.14 -4.10
CA LEU A 470 -0.34 -6.42 -3.56
C LEU A 470 0.73 -5.39 -3.99
N THR A 471 0.46 -4.57 -5.01
CA THR A 471 1.38 -3.52 -5.52
C THR A 471 0.92 -2.09 -5.22
N THR A 472 -0.21 -1.92 -4.54
CA THR A 472 -0.81 -0.59 -4.31
C THR A 472 -0.04 0.30 -3.35
N GLY A 473 0.79 -0.30 -2.49
CA GLY A 473 1.46 0.38 -1.39
C GLY A 473 0.54 0.70 -0.20
N ALA A 474 -0.64 0.09 -0.13
CA ALA A 474 -1.53 0.13 1.03
C ALA A 474 -1.62 -1.26 1.69
N GLY A 475 -2.28 -1.34 2.85
CA GLY A 475 -2.48 -2.59 3.56
C GLY A 475 -3.24 -3.63 2.73
N PHE A 476 -3.00 -4.90 3.02
CA PHE A 476 -3.62 -6.02 2.30
C PHE A 476 -4.64 -6.76 3.16
N GLY A 477 -5.74 -7.20 2.54
CA GLY A 477 -6.73 -8.07 3.16
C GLY A 477 -7.52 -8.84 2.12
N PHE A 478 -8.27 -9.84 2.55
CA PHE A 478 -9.12 -10.63 1.67
C PHE A 478 -10.29 -11.24 2.44
N SER A 479 -11.36 -11.57 1.73
CA SER A 479 -12.58 -12.06 2.35
C SER A 479 -12.36 -13.45 2.94
N ARG A 480 -12.00 -14.45 2.14
CA ARG A 480 -12.21 -15.87 2.53
C ARG A 480 -10.95 -16.69 2.73
N TYR A 481 -10.92 -17.46 3.81
CA TYR A 481 -9.87 -18.45 4.06
C TYR A 481 -10.36 -19.67 4.87
N GLY A 482 -10.02 -20.87 4.38
CA GLY A 482 -10.43 -22.17 4.94
C GLY A 482 -9.35 -23.25 4.75
N THR A 483 -9.61 -24.29 3.97
CA THR A 483 -8.76 -25.51 3.83
C THR A 483 -7.45 -25.37 3.05
N TYR A 484 -6.95 -24.17 2.83
CA TYR A 484 -5.88 -23.93 1.84
C TYR A 484 -4.49 -23.71 2.44
N TYR A 485 -4.36 -23.76 3.78
CA TYR A 485 -3.07 -23.54 4.43
C TYR A 485 -2.04 -24.64 4.15
N GLU A 486 -2.52 -25.86 3.82
CA GLU A 486 -1.66 -26.99 3.45
C GLU A 486 -1.20 -26.93 1.99
N ARG A 487 -1.78 -26.05 1.16
CA ARG A 487 -1.31 -25.85 -0.21
C ARG A 487 -0.01 -25.06 -0.19
N GLU A 488 0.96 -25.52 -0.99
CA GLU A 488 2.23 -24.81 -1.22
C GLU A 488 2.00 -23.35 -1.63
N HIS A 489 1.02 -23.11 -2.50
CA HIS A 489 0.63 -21.78 -2.95
C HIS A 489 -0.81 -21.49 -2.54
N ASN A 490 -0.98 -20.45 -1.73
CA ASN A 490 -2.25 -19.92 -1.27
C ASN A 490 -2.15 -18.41 -1.03
N ILE A 491 -3.29 -17.71 -0.88
CA ILE A 491 -3.31 -16.26 -0.74
C ILE A 491 -2.51 -15.72 0.46
N GLY A 492 -2.53 -16.43 1.59
CA GLY A 492 -1.75 -16.04 2.76
C GLY A 492 -0.24 -16.15 2.48
N GLN A 493 0.19 -17.25 1.87
CA GLN A 493 1.59 -17.45 1.46
C GLN A 493 2.04 -16.41 0.43
N GLY A 494 1.23 -16.13 -0.59
CA GLY A 494 1.55 -15.17 -1.64
C GLY A 494 1.72 -13.75 -1.11
N ALA A 495 0.80 -13.31 -0.27
CA ALA A 495 0.87 -11.99 0.34
C ALA A 495 2.01 -11.88 1.36
N TYR A 496 2.22 -12.89 2.21
CA TYR A 496 3.33 -12.92 3.16
C TYR A 496 4.70 -12.92 2.46
N SER A 497 4.88 -13.74 1.42
CA SER A 497 6.11 -13.75 0.61
C SER A 497 6.32 -12.44 -0.16
N SER A 498 5.24 -11.70 -0.45
CA SER A 498 5.28 -10.33 -1.00
C SER A 498 5.52 -9.25 0.05
N GLY A 499 5.66 -9.60 1.34
CA GLY A 499 6.03 -8.69 2.43
C GLY A 499 4.87 -8.08 3.20
N PHE A 500 3.66 -8.62 3.08
CA PHE A 500 2.52 -8.17 3.90
C PHE A 500 2.51 -8.87 5.25
N ASP A 501 2.89 -8.13 6.30
CA ASP A 501 2.98 -8.62 7.68
C ASP A 501 1.82 -8.12 8.58
N ASN A 502 0.75 -7.60 7.99
CA ASN A 502 -0.40 -7.07 8.72
C ASN A 502 -1.67 -7.27 7.92
N MET A 503 -2.02 -8.51 7.62
CA MET A 503 -3.17 -8.87 6.79
C MET A 503 -4.45 -9.04 7.59
N LEU A 504 -5.56 -8.71 6.96
CA LEU A 504 -6.90 -8.95 7.49
C LEU A 504 -7.64 -10.02 6.68
N ILE A 505 -8.35 -10.92 7.37
CA ILE A 505 -9.27 -11.87 6.77
C ILE A 505 -10.70 -11.55 7.23
N GLY A 506 -11.55 -11.12 6.29
CA GLY A 506 -12.90 -10.63 6.58
C GLY A 506 -13.97 -11.70 6.81
N GLU A 507 -13.68 -12.95 6.43
CA GLU A 507 -14.52 -14.14 6.55
C GLU A 507 -13.61 -15.38 6.69
N TYR A 508 -13.14 -15.64 7.91
CA TYR A 508 -12.42 -16.85 8.26
C TYR A 508 -13.38 -17.95 8.69
N ALA A 509 -13.23 -19.16 8.16
CA ALA A 509 -13.97 -20.32 8.63
C ALA A 509 -13.11 -21.59 8.47
N SER A 510 -12.94 -22.36 9.55
CA SER A 510 -12.39 -23.71 9.45
C SER A 510 -13.36 -24.56 8.64
N LEU A 511 -12.85 -25.27 7.64
CA LEU A 511 -13.57 -26.27 6.86
C LEU A 511 -13.17 -27.69 7.28
N ASN A 512 -12.62 -27.83 8.49
CA ASN A 512 -12.15 -29.09 9.05
C ASN A 512 -12.74 -29.29 10.46
N GLY A 513 -13.35 -30.45 10.70
CA GLY A 513 -13.93 -30.82 11.99
C GLY A 513 -12.89 -31.32 13.01
N SER A 514 -11.61 -31.41 12.62
CA SER A 514 -10.49 -31.72 13.51
C SER A 514 -9.96 -30.47 14.18
N LEU A 515 -9.86 -30.52 15.51
CA LEU A 515 -9.22 -29.49 16.34
C LEU A 515 -7.79 -29.20 15.87
N ASP A 516 -6.98 -30.24 15.66
CA ASP A 516 -5.56 -30.08 15.32
C ASP A 516 -5.40 -29.30 14.02
N HIS A 517 -6.19 -29.61 13.00
CA HIS A 517 -6.14 -28.87 11.73
C HIS A 517 -6.63 -27.43 11.89
N ALA A 518 -7.72 -27.20 12.65
CA ALA A 518 -8.21 -25.85 12.91
C ALA A 518 -7.16 -24.99 13.66
N LEU A 519 -6.49 -25.57 14.66
CA LEU A 519 -5.40 -24.91 15.39
C LEU A 519 -4.19 -24.66 14.49
N GLN A 520 -3.73 -25.64 13.72
CA GLN A 520 -2.61 -25.46 12.79
C GLN A 520 -2.91 -24.39 11.73
N GLN A 521 -4.15 -24.32 11.25
CA GLN A 521 -4.59 -23.25 10.36
C GLN A 521 -4.48 -21.87 11.02
N LEU A 522 -4.98 -21.69 12.24
CA LEU A 522 -4.88 -20.42 12.97
C LEU A 522 -3.43 -20.02 13.24
N LEU A 523 -2.60 -20.97 13.67
CA LEU A 523 -1.17 -20.77 13.89
C LEU A 523 -0.45 -20.41 12.59
N TYR A 524 -0.78 -21.09 11.50
CA TYR A 524 -0.28 -20.76 10.16
C TYR A 524 -0.61 -19.32 9.80
N LEU A 525 -1.88 -18.91 9.93
CA LEU A 525 -2.32 -17.55 9.60
C LEU A 525 -1.56 -16.50 10.42
N ARG A 526 -1.50 -16.65 11.74
CA ARG A 526 -0.74 -15.75 12.63
C ARG A 526 0.73 -15.66 12.22
N ASN A 527 1.35 -16.79 11.89
CA ASN A 527 2.78 -16.86 11.56
C ASN A 527 3.08 -16.40 10.12
N HIS A 528 2.05 -16.26 9.27
CA HIS A 528 2.16 -15.75 7.90
C HIS A 528 1.49 -14.38 7.79
N GLY A 529 1.79 -13.46 8.71
CA GLY A 529 1.46 -12.05 8.56
C GLY A 529 -0.01 -11.66 8.78
N VAL A 530 -0.90 -12.59 9.12
CA VAL A 530 -2.30 -12.24 9.44
C VAL A 530 -2.39 -11.70 10.86
N SER A 531 -2.95 -10.51 11.00
CA SER A 531 -3.13 -9.81 12.27
C SER A 531 -4.57 -9.85 12.76
N THR A 532 -5.55 -10.10 11.87
CA THR A 532 -6.96 -9.90 12.19
C THR A 532 -7.85 -10.88 11.44
N LEU A 533 -8.75 -11.54 12.16
CA LEU A 533 -9.77 -12.43 11.61
C LEU A 533 -11.17 -11.99 12.03
N HIS A 534 -12.12 -12.01 11.10
CA HIS A 534 -13.54 -12.14 11.42
C HIS A 534 -13.94 -13.59 11.26
N VAL A 535 -14.31 -14.20 12.37
CA VAL A 535 -14.45 -15.65 12.53
C VAL A 535 -15.92 -16.01 12.34
N MET A 536 -16.22 -16.66 11.21
CA MET A 536 -17.58 -16.96 10.77
C MET A 536 -18.17 -18.14 11.55
N TRP A 537 -19.49 -18.09 11.77
CA TRP A 537 -20.28 -19.22 12.24
C TRP A 537 -20.81 -20.03 11.04
N TRP A 538 -20.63 -21.35 11.07
CA TRP A 538 -21.28 -22.23 10.11
C TRP A 538 -22.75 -22.42 10.48
N PRO A 539 -23.71 -22.18 9.57
CA PRO A 539 -25.09 -22.55 9.80
C PRO A 539 -25.20 -24.04 10.13
N SER A 540 -26.11 -24.40 11.02
CA SER A 540 -26.31 -25.75 11.55
C SER A 540 -26.55 -26.78 10.44
N SER A 541 -27.13 -26.37 9.31
CA SER A 541 -27.33 -27.23 8.13
C SER A 541 -26.04 -27.53 7.34
N LEU A 542 -24.98 -26.77 7.57
CA LEU A 542 -23.67 -26.88 6.93
C LEU A 542 -22.55 -27.23 7.93
N ASP A 543 -22.81 -27.13 9.22
CA ASP A 543 -21.85 -27.48 10.26
C ASP A 543 -21.61 -28.99 10.31
N LYS A 544 -20.37 -29.40 10.03
CA LYS A 544 -19.91 -30.78 10.09
C LYS A 544 -18.97 -31.02 11.28
N GLY A 545 -19.19 -30.29 12.38
CA GLY A 545 -18.27 -30.21 13.52
C GLY A 545 -17.23 -29.10 13.38
N PHE A 546 -17.40 -28.21 12.41
CA PHE A 546 -16.48 -27.11 12.12
C PHE A 546 -16.52 -26.05 13.22
N ASN A 547 -17.72 -25.69 13.69
CA ASN A 547 -17.88 -24.68 14.73
C ASN A 547 -17.17 -25.11 16.03
N LYS A 548 -17.40 -26.35 16.48
CA LYS A 548 -16.77 -26.91 17.69
C LYS A 548 -15.24 -26.97 17.57
N ALA A 549 -14.72 -27.40 16.42
CA ALA A 549 -13.27 -27.46 16.19
C ALA A 549 -12.64 -26.06 16.21
N GLN A 550 -13.28 -25.08 15.58
CA GLN A 550 -12.84 -23.69 15.52
C GLN A 550 -12.87 -23.01 16.89
N GLU A 551 -13.96 -23.18 17.65
CA GLU A 551 -14.09 -22.68 19.02
C GLU A 551 -12.97 -23.22 19.92
N THR A 552 -12.80 -24.55 19.92
CA THR A 552 -11.78 -25.20 20.75
C THR A 552 -10.38 -24.75 20.33
N ALA A 553 -10.11 -24.61 19.03
CA ALA A 553 -8.83 -24.13 18.52
C ALA A 553 -8.51 -22.68 18.95
N LEU A 554 -9.51 -21.79 18.98
CA LEU A 554 -9.34 -20.42 19.46
C LEU A 554 -9.04 -20.39 20.96
N HIS A 555 -9.74 -21.18 21.77
CA HIS A 555 -9.43 -21.31 23.20
C HIS A 555 -7.99 -21.81 23.43
N THR A 556 -7.58 -22.86 22.73
CA THR A 556 -6.20 -23.38 22.80
C THR A 556 -5.18 -22.34 22.33
N MET A 557 -5.49 -21.57 21.29
CA MET A 557 -4.62 -20.49 20.81
C MET A 557 -4.39 -19.42 21.90
N ILE A 558 -5.42 -19.09 22.68
CA ILE A 558 -5.35 -18.13 23.79
C ILE A 558 -4.65 -18.73 25.02
N SER A 559 -4.91 -19.98 25.38
CA SER A 559 -4.36 -20.57 26.60
C SER A 559 -2.90 -21.03 26.44
N GLU A 560 -2.53 -21.58 25.29
CA GLU A 560 -1.24 -22.26 25.09
C GLU A 560 -0.31 -21.52 24.11
N HIS A 561 -0.87 -20.66 23.26
CA HIS A 561 -0.13 -19.98 22.19
C HIS A 561 -0.19 -18.45 22.24
N ASP A 562 -0.54 -17.85 23.38
CA ASP A 562 -0.60 -16.39 23.59
C ASP A 562 0.79 -15.73 23.59
N LYS A 563 1.38 -15.68 22.40
CA LYS A 563 2.73 -15.18 22.12
C LYS A 563 2.64 -13.99 21.17
N PRO A 564 3.56 -13.03 21.27
CA PRO A 564 3.56 -11.87 20.38
C PRO A 564 3.75 -12.34 18.93
N ARG A 565 2.92 -11.81 18.04
CA ARG A 565 3.01 -12.05 16.60
C ARG A 565 4.31 -11.44 16.06
N GLN A 566 4.97 -12.19 15.17
CA GLN A 566 6.06 -11.67 14.35
C GLN A 566 5.48 -10.90 13.16
N GLY A 567 6.11 -9.82 12.73
CA GLY A 567 5.61 -9.02 11.61
C GLY A 567 6.29 -7.67 11.49
N LEU A 568 5.54 -6.59 11.65
CA LEU A 568 6.04 -5.22 11.50
C LEU A 568 6.93 -4.75 12.66
N ALA A 569 6.63 -5.18 13.88
CA ALA A 569 7.40 -4.83 15.08
C ALA A 569 8.61 -5.75 15.28
N GLY A 570 9.67 -5.22 15.89
CA GLY A 570 10.91 -5.94 16.17
C GLY A 570 12.12 -5.01 16.32
N GLY A 571 12.32 -4.48 17.52
CA GLY A 571 13.36 -3.51 17.84
C GLY A 571 13.05 -2.11 17.31
N ILE A 572 13.86 -1.14 17.74
CA ILE A 572 13.77 0.26 17.35
C ILE A 572 15.06 0.65 16.62
N ARG A 573 14.94 1.06 15.36
CA ARG A 573 16.09 1.46 14.53
C ARG A 573 16.49 2.90 14.79
N GLU A 574 15.50 3.79 14.75
CA GLU A 574 15.68 5.20 14.99
C GLU A 574 14.40 5.85 15.51
N ILE A 575 14.58 6.95 16.24
CA ILE A 575 13.51 7.85 16.63
C ILE A 575 13.93 9.27 16.27
N ARG A 576 13.03 10.03 15.67
CA ARG A 576 13.27 11.43 15.31
C ARG A 576 12.13 12.30 15.83
N PRO A 577 12.43 13.43 16.49
CA PRO A 577 11.40 14.37 16.89
C PRO A 577 10.87 15.14 15.69
N TRP A 578 9.56 15.20 15.54
CA TRP A 578 8.90 16.13 14.63
C TRP A 578 8.29 17.30 15.42
N LYS A 579 8.74 18.52 15.09
CA LYS A 579 8.35 19.80 15.70
C LYS A 579 7.47 20.63 14.74
N GLY A 580 6.18 20.33 14.69
CA GLY A 580 5.21 21.11 13.92
C GLY A 580 4.72 22.38 14.63
N LYS A 581 4.09 23.30 13.88
CA LYS A 581 3.55 24.56 14.42
C LYS A 581 2.54 24.36 15.56
N ASN A 582 1.63 23.41 15.39
CA ASN A 582 0.50 23.19 16.31
C ASN A 582 0.61 21.87 17.09
N LYS A 583 1.41 20.92 16.59
CA LYS A 583 1.56 19.60 17.19
C LYS A 583 2.99 19.13 16.99
N SER A 584 3.51 18.46 18.00
CA SER A 584 4.82 17.83 18.00
C SER A 584 4.71 16.42 18.55
N TYR A 585 5.48 15.50 17.98
CA TYR A 585 5.52 14.10 18.38
C TYR A 585 6.83 13.46 17.94
N ASP A 586 7.15 12.31 18.53
CA ASP A 586 8.28 11.52 18.06
C ASP A 586 7.81 10.58 16.93
N ILE A 587 8.68 10.27 15.98
CA ILE A 587 8.44 9.27 14.94
C ILE A 587 9.46 8.16 15.14
N ALA A 588 9.03 6.90 15.13
CA ALA A 588 9.88 5.74 15.33
C ALA A 588 9.91 4.84 14.08
N SER A 589 11.07 4.27 13.79
CA SER A 589 11.25 3.17 12.85
C SER A 589 11.41 1.86 13.61
N LEU A 590 10.47 0.94 13.41
CA LEU A 590 10.41 -0.39 14.04
C LEU A 590 10.79 -1.48 13.02
N GLY A 591 11.15 -2.67 13.50
CA GLY A 591 11.46 -3.82 12.63
C GLY A 591 12.90 -3.76 12.09
N THR A 592 13.87 -3.94 12.98
CA THR A 592 15.31 -3.73 12.76
C THR A 592 16.03 -4.90 12.08
N THR A 593 15.48 -6.12 12.16
CA THR A 593 16.11 -7.33 11.62
C THR A 593 15.69 -7.61 10.18
N SER A 594 16.42 -8.47 9.48
CA SER A 594 16.11 -8.90 8.11
C SER A 594 14.79 -9.67 7.96
N ARG A 595 14.16 -10.07 9.08
CA ARG A 595 12.86 -10.76 9.09
C ARG A 595 11.67 -9.81 8.92
N HIS A 596 11.88 -8.51 9.10
CA HIS A 596 10.84 -7.49 9.03
C HIS A 596 10.98 -6.66 7.76
N THR A 597 9.87 -6.08 7.33
CA THR A 597 9.77 -5.10 6.24
C THR A 597 9.94 -3.65 6.74
N GLY A 598 9.89 -3.46 8.06
CA GLY A 598 10.02 -2.18 8.73
C GLY A 598 8.69 -1.42 8.84
N LEU A 599 8.52 -0.62 9.89
CA LEU A 599 7.34 0.22 10.11
C LEU A 599 7.75 1.60 10.60
N ILE A 600 7.21 2.65 10.01
CA ILE A 600 7.35 4.02 10.51
C ILE A 600 6.04 4.42 11.20
N LYS A 601 6.13 4.81 12.47
CA LYS A 601 4.97 5.13 13.32
C LYS A 601 5.20 6.39 14.15
N SER A 602 4.22 7.29 14.22
CA SER A 602 4.24 8.42 15.16
C SER A 602 3.81 8.00 16.56
N ILE A 603 4.48 8.50 17.60
CA ILE A 603 4.22 8.12 18.99
C ILE A 603 4.05 9.35 19.88
N ASN A 604 3.09 9.25 20.81
CA ASN A 604 2.82 10.23 21.84
C ASN A 604 3.86 10.16 22.98
N GLN A 605 3.72 11.07 23.95
CA GLN A 605 4.59 11.12 25.13
C GLN A 605 4.52 9.84 25.97
N ASP A 606 3.36 9.20 26.03
CA ASP A 606 3.16 7.92 26.70
C ASP A 606 3.49 6.71 25.81
N GLY A 607 4.03 6.93 24.60
CA GLY A 607 4.36 5.87 23.64
C GLY A 607 3.17 5.27 22.90
N SER A 608 1.94 5.73 23.16
CA SER A 608 0.77 5.35 22.36
C SER A 608 0.90 5.86 20.92
N PHE A 609 0.19 5.23 19.98
CA PHE A 609 0.13 5.68 18.60
C PHE A 609 -0.50 7.08 18.50
N GLU A 610 0.20 8.01 17.84
CA GLU A 610 -0.29 9.38 17.68
C GLU A 610 -1.28 9.57 16.52
N GLY A 611 -1.22 8.74 15.48
CA GLY A 611 -2.20 8.69 14.39
C GLY A 611 -1.76 9.31 13.06
N THR A 612 -0.78 10.21 13.02
CA THR A 612 -0.41 10.93 11.79
C THR A 612 0.46 10.10 10.84
N VAL A 613 1.34 9.26 11.37
CA VAL A 613 2.28 8.45 10.56
C VAL A 613 2.14 6.99 10.92
N TYR A 614 1.78 6.16 9.95
CA TYR A 614 1.75 4.69 10.07
C TYR A 614 1.88 4.05 8.69
N THR A 615 3.09 3.64 8.34
CA THR A 615 3.39 3.17 6.97
C THR A 615 4.52 2.14 6.94
N VAL A 616 4.38 1.16 6.05
CA VAL A 616 5.45 0.27 5.61
C VAL A 616 5.88 0.73 4.21
N PRO A 617 7.01 1.44 4.08
CA PRO A 617 7.41 2.03 2.81
C PRO A 617 7.75 1.01 1.71
N PHE A 618 8.23 -0.18 2.10
CA PHE A 618 8.62 -1.24 1.18
C PHE A 618 8.13 -2.60 1.71
N HIS A 619 7.03 -3.11 1.16
CA HIS A 619 6.59 -4.48 1.44
C HIS A 619 7.48 -5.48 0.72
N SER A 620 7.53 -5.39 -0.60
CA SER A 620 8.30 -6.29 -1.46
C SER A 620 9.68 -5.74 -1.81
N HIS A 621 10.58 -6.64 -2.16
CA HIS A 621 11.86 -6.31 -2.76
C HIS A 621 11.64 -5.68 -4.13
N VAL A 622 12.40 -4.62 -4.43
CA VAL A 622 12.40 -4.00 -5.75
C VAL A 622 13.68 -4.42 -6.44
N ASP A 623 13.55 -5.23 -7.49
CA ASP A 623 14.66 -5.56 -8.38
C ASP A 623 15.00 -4.34 -9.23
N ILE A 624 16.29 -4.02 -9.28
CA ILE A 624 16.83 -2.92 -10.10
C ILE A 624 17.70 -3.53 -11.18
N SER A 625 17.28 -3.43 -12.44
CA SER A 625 18.02 -3.93 -13.59
C SER A 625 18.43 -2.80 -14.52
N VAL A 626 19.70 -2.79 -14.91
CA VAL A 626 20.22 -1.83 -15.89
C VAL A 626 19.88 -2.36 -17.28
N LEU A 627 19.05 -1.63 -18.01
CA LEU A 627 18.67 -1.97 -19.39
C LEU A 627 19.70 -1.48 -20.39
N LYS A 628 20.29 -0.31 -20.15
CA LYS A 628 21.30 0.29 -21.03
C LYS A 628 22.22 1.24 -20.28
N ARG A 629 23.51 1.19 -20.62
CA ARG A 629 24.48 2.24 -20.31
C ARG A 629 25.23 2.65 -21.55
N LYS A 630 25.48 3.96 -21.70
CA LYS A 630 26.31 4.49 -22.79
C LYS A 630 26.93 5.83 -22.40
N ASP A 631 28.24 5.94 -22.52
CA ASP A 631 28.97 7.14 -22.08
C ASP A 631 28.68 8.36 -22.95
N ASN A 632 28.52 8.15 -24.26
CA ASN A 632 28.19 9.21 -25.23
C ASN A 632 27.19 8.67 -26.25
N LEU A 633 26.15 9.44 -26.53
CA LEU A 633 25.14 9.13 -27.55
C LEU A 633 24.78 10.39 -28.32
N SER A 634 24.86 10.33 -29.65
CA SER A 634 24.32 11.38 -30.53
C SER A 634 22.86 11.04 -30.84
N ILE A 635 21.98 12.02 -30.65
CA ILE A 635 20.54 11.93 -30.87
C ILE A 635 20.19 12.80 -32.07
N SER A 636 19.51 12.23 -33.05
CA SER A 636 19.00 12.91 -34.24
C SER A 636 17.48 12.81 -34.33
N ASP A 637 16.90 13.40 -35.38
CA ASP A 637 15.46 13.38 -35.60
C ASP A 637 14.91 11.97 -35.91
N SER A 638 15.73 11.14 -36.58
CA SER A 638 15.44 9.72 -36.80
C SER A 638 15.26 8.92 -35.49
N GLY A 639 15.75 9.46 -34.38
CA GLY A 639 15.69 8.86 -33.06
C GLY A 639 16.74 7.76 -32.84
N SER A 640 16.95 7.45 -31.57
CA SER A 640 17.82 6.37 -31.10
C SER A 640 17.06 5.57 -30.05
N GLU A 641 16.89 4.28 -30.28
CA GLU A 641 16.36 3.38 -29.26
C GLU A 641 17.37 3.26 -28.11
N ILE A 642 16.92 3.59 -26.90
CA ILE A 642 17.77 3.59 -25.71
C ILE A 642 17.50 2.38 -24.81
N ALA A 643 16.34 1.75 -24.91
CA ALA A 643 16.02 0.51 -24.22
C ALA A 643 14.79 -0.17 -24.84
N THR A 644 14.74 -1.49 -24.73
CA THR A 644 13.53 -2.30 -24.95
C THR A 644 13.28 -3.14 -23.69
N ILE A 645 12.04 -3.17 -23.25
CA ILE A 645 11.59 -3.82 -22.03
C ILE A 645 10.63 -4.94 -22.42
N GLU A 646 11.11 -6.17 -22.27
CA GLU A 646 10.27 -7.36 -22.44
C GLU A 646 9.38 -7.54 -21.22
N THR A 647 8.08 -7.59 -21.46
CA THR A 647 6.99 -7.77 -20.50
C THR A 647 7.04 -6.83 -19.29
N THR A 648 6.04 -5.96 -19.19
CA THR A 648 5.86 -5.11 -18.02
C THR A 648 4.94 -5.80 -17.02
N ARG A 649 5.00 -5.36 -15.76
CA ARG A 649 4.01 -5.71 -14.72
C ARG A 649 3.43 -4.41 -14.16
N PRO A 650 2.20 -4.39 -13.63
CA PRO A 650 1.72 -3.25 -12.87
C PRO A 650 2.74 -2.89 -11.80
N GLY A 651 3.06 -1.60 -11.65
CA GLY A 651 4.07 -1.13 -10.70
C GLY A 651 5.48 -0.94 -11.29
N SER A 652 5.78 -1.48 -12.48
CA SER A 652 7.07 -1.26 -13.16
C SER A 652 7.41 0.23 -13.28
N LEU A 653 8.63 0.61 -12.91
CA LEU A 653 9.13 1.98 -13.05
C LEU A 653 10.41 1.97 -13.89
N ILE A 654 10.46 2.81 -14.92
CA ILE A 654 11.61 2.99 -15.78
C ILE A 654 12.24 4.34 -15.47
N GLU A 655 13.53 4.31 -15.19
CA GLU A 655 14.32 5.48 -14.89
C GLU A 655 15.35 5.70 -16.01
N VAL A 656 15.34 6.87 -16.63
CA VAL A 656 16.28 7.28 -17.67
C VAL A 656 17.07 8.47 -17.15
N ASN A 657 18.38 8.30 -17.01
CA ASN A 657 19.31 9.35 -16.59
C ASN A 657 20.29 9.66 -17.71
N PHE A 658 20.59 10.93 -17.94
CA PHE A 658 21.67 11.38 -18.83
C PHE A 658 22.05 12.83 -18.54
N MET A 659 23.15 13.28 -19.11
CA MET A 659 23.59 14.68 -19.10
C MET A 659 23.58 15.24 -20.52
N VAL A 660 23.01 16.42 -20.72
CA VAL A 660 23.04 17.08 -22.04
C VAL A 660 24.39 17.75 -22.24
N LYS A 661 25.03 17.63 -23.41
CA LYS A 661 26.34 18.28 -23.65
C LYS A 661 26.25 19.70 -24.15
N GLU A 662 25.26 19.98 -24.97
CA GLU A 662 25.08 21.27 -25.64
C GLU A 662 23.68 21.81 -25.37
N LYS A 663 23.40 23.03 -25.83
CA LYS A 663 22.07 23.59 -25.69
C LYS A 663 21.13 22.83 -26.63
N THR A 664 20.13 22.15 -26.07
CA THR A 664 19.17 21.35 -26.84
C THR A 664 17.78 21.98 -26.74
N PRO A 665 17.25 22.61 -27.81
CA PRO A 665 15.95 23.26 -27.78
C PRO A 665 14.80 22.31 -27.48
N LEU A 666 14.87 21.07 -28.00
CA LEU A 666 13.85 20.04 -27.79
C LEU A 666 14.48 18.65 -27.82
N LEU A 667 14.20 17.85 -26.80
CA LEU A 667 14.46 16.41 -26.76
C LEU A 667 13.12 15.69 -26.48
N GLN A 668 12.84 14.66 -27.25
CA GLN A 668 11.61 13.86 -27.12
C GLN A 668 11.95 12.43 -26.73
N MET A 669 11.33 11.93 -25.66
CA MET A 669 11.31 10.51 -25.33
C MET A 669 9.99 9.92 -25.80
N LYS A 670 10.05 9.17 -26.90
CA LYS A 670 8.92 8.45 -27.51
C LYS A 670 8.87 7.03 -26.94
N MET A 671 7.67 6.51 -26.80
CA MET A 671 7.42 5.12 -26.38
C MET A 671 6.76 4.36 -27.52
N LYS A 672 7.17 3.10 -27.72
CA LYS A 672 6.48 2.16 -28.59
C LYS A 672 6.04 0.94 -27.81
N HIS A 673 4.86 0.40 -28.12
CA HIS A 673 4.40 -0.90 -27.66
C HIS A 673 4.23 -1.83 -28.85
N ASN A 674 4.94 -2.97 -28.86
CA ASN A 674 4.96 -3.91 -29.99
C ASN A 674 5.22 -3.22 -31.35
N GLY A 675 6.15 -2.26 -31.37
CA GLY A 675 6.50 -1.47 -32.56
C GLY A 675 5.54 -0.32 -32.91
N ILE A 676 4.37 -0.24 -32.26
CA ILE A 676 3.39 0.84 -32.46
C ILE A 676 3.75 2.03 -31.58
N SER A 677 3.80 3.24 -32.16
CA SER A 677 4.06 4.47 -31.41
C SER A 677 2.90 4.81 -30.48
N LEU A 678 3.23 5.22 -29.25
CA LEU A 678 2.30 5.73 -28.25
C LEU A 678 2.47 7.26 -28.14
N PRO A 679 1.87 8.04 -29.06
CA PRO A 679 2.13 9.47 -29.16
C PRO A 679 1.73 10.23 -27.88
N ASP A 680 0.65 9.82 -27.22
CA ASP A 680 0.16 10.38 -25.96
C ASP A 680 1.07 10.10 -24.76
N LYS A 681 2.07 9.22 -24.91
CA LYS A 681 3.10 8.91 -23.90
C LYS A 681 4.45 9.59 -24.20
N THR A 682 4.50 10.46 -25.21
CA THR A 682 5.75 11.16 -25.56
C THR A 682 6.07 12.22 -24.50
N ILE A 683 7.25 12.13 -23.90
CA ILE A 683 7.76 13.15 -22.99
C ILE A 683 8.56 14.16 -23.81
N ARG A 684 8.26 15.44 -23.64
CA ARG A 684 8.98 16.56 -24.28
C ARG A 684 9.80 17.31 -23.23
N LEU A 685 11.07 17.52 -23.53
CA LEU A 685 12.00 18.30 -22.72
C LEU A 685 12.49 19.46 -23.55
N GLU A 686 12.23 20.68 -23.10
CA GLU A 686 12.46 21.90 -23.88
C GLU A 686 13.55 22.76 -23.24
N ASN A 687 14.31 23.46 -24.08
CA ASN A 687 15.34 24.42 -23.68
C ASN A 687 16.37 23.89 -22.68
N LEU A 688 16.86 22.68 -22.91
CA LEU A 688 17.87 22.05 -22.04
C LEU A 688 19.22 22.77 -22.19
N ASN A 689 19.85 23.06 -21.07
CA ASN A 689 21.13 23.76 -21.02
C ASN A 689 22.32 22.78 -21.13
N PRO A 690 23.48 23.25 -21.62
CA PRO A 690 24.72 22.47 -21.56
C PRO A 690 25.03 21.99 -20.13
N ASN A 691 25.47 20.73 -20.02
CA ASN A 691 25.78 20.01 -18.78
C ASN A 691 24.62 19.81 -17.81
N GLN A 692 23.37 20.03 -18.23
CA GLN A 692 22.21 19.76 -17.41
C GLN A 692 22.02 18.25 -17.22
N GLU A 693 21.94 17.80 -15.96
CA GLU A 693 21.54 16.43 -15.61
C GLU A 693 20.01 16.30 -15.74
N VAL A 694 19.57 15.24 -16.42
CA VAL A 694 18.17 14.91 -16.63
C VAL A 694 17.90 13.54 -16.04
N ARG A 695 16.83 13.45 -15.24
CA ARG A 695 16.28 12.21 -14.69
C ARG A 695 14.79 12.13 -15.06
N LEU A 696 14.43 11.14 -15.86
CA LEU A 696 13.05 10.82 -16.19
C LEU A 696 12.64 9.56 -15.46
N VAL A 697 11.49 9.61 -14.80
CA VAL A 697 10.92 8.48 -14.08
C VAL A 697 9.54 8.22 -14.66
N TYR A 698 9.35 7.07 -15.28
CA TYR A 698 8.10 6.67 -15.92
C TYR A 698 7.55 5.41 -15.27
N LYS A 699 6.34 5.49 -14.72
CA LYS A 699 5.61 4.31 -14.20
C LYS A 699 4.76 3.72 -15.31
N ILE A 700 4.93 2.44 -15.59
CA ILE A 700 4.10 1.69 -16.55
C ILE A 700 2.85 1.23 -15.80
N PRO A 701 1.64 1.73 -16.16
CA PRO A 701 0.44 1.51 -15.36
C PRO A 701 -0.29 0.21 -15.66
N ILE A 702 -0.02 -0.41 -16.82
CA ILE A 702 -0.72 -1.60 -17.33
C ILE A 702 0.27 -2.62 -17.88
N LEU A 703 -0.20 -3.86 -18.05
CA LEU A 703 0.56 -4.91 -18.71
C LEU A 703 0.77 -4.56 -20.19
N MET A 704 2.03 -4.61 -20.63
CA MET A 704 2.46 -4.41 -22.00
C MET A 704 3.48 -5.50 -22.34
N ASP A 705 3.31 -6.13 -23.50
CA ASP A 705 4.16 -7.21 -23.95
C ASP A 705 5.61 -6.77 -24.24
N SER A 706 5.83 -5.71 -25.03
CA SER A 706 7.18 -5.19 -25.30
C SER A 706 7.16 -3.66 -25.46
N VAL A 707 7.94 -2.96 -24.64
CA VAL A 707 8.00 -1.48 -24.62
C VAL A 707 9.39 -0.99 -25.03
N SER A 708 9.47 -0.23 -26.12
CA SER A 708 10.72 0.41 -26.57
C SER A 708 10.71 1.91 -26.29
N LEU A 709 11.84 2.42 -25.80
CA LEU A 709 12.07 3.82 -25.51
C LEU A 709 13.02 4.43 -26.54
N ILE A 710 12.61 5.53 -27.16
CA ILE A 710 13.36 6.18 -28.24
C ILE A 710 13.57 7.65 -27.87
N LEU A 711 14.83 8.08 -27.83
CA LEU A 711 15.16 9.51 -27.74
C LEU A 711 15.32 10.08 -29.15
N SER A 712 14.72 11.24 -29.41
CA SER A 712 14.86 11.97 -30.68
C SER A 712 14.95 13.46 -30.43
N SER A 713 15.63 14.18 -31.34
CA SER A 713 15.72 15.64 -31.31
C SER A 713 15.74 16.18 -32.73
N PRO A 714 15.00 17.26 -33.04
CA PRO A 714 15.01 17.86 -34.38
C PRO A 714 16.40 18.32 -34.82
N GLN A 715 17.26 18.68 -33.86
CA GLN A 715 18.65 19.06 -34.09
C GLN A 715 19.55 17.99 -33.49
N THR A 716 20.62 17.62 -34.19
CA THR A 716 21.61 16.68 -33.65
C THR A 716 22.11 17.18 -32.30
N SER A 717 21.85 16.40 -31.26
CA SER A 717 22.19 16.72 -29.87
C SER A 717 23.01 15.60 -29.27
N LYS A 718 24.05 15.92 -28.51
CA LYS A 718 24.86 14.93 -27.79
C LYS A 718 24.43 14.85 -26.32
N ILE A 719 24.26 13.62 -25.85
CA ILE A 719 24.07 13.31 -24.43
C ILE A 719 25.20 12.41 -23.93
N ASN A 720 25.48 12.53 -22.65
CA ASN A 720 26.49 11.78 -21.93
C ASN A 720 25.90 10.96 -20.79
N ASN A 721 26.61 9.92 -20.40
CA ASN A 721 26.33 9.08 -19.24
C ASN A 721 24.87 8.58 -19.22
N LEU A 722 24.37 8.15 -20.38
CA LEU A 722 23.04 7.55 -20.48
C LEU A 722 23.01 6.30 -19.63
N ASN A 723 22.02 6.22 -18.74
CA ASN A 723 21.76 5.07 -17.90
C ASN A 723 20.25 4.86 -17.81
N VAL A 724 19.78 3.74 -18.35
CA VAL A 724 18.37 3.33 -18.32
C VAL A 724 18.22 2.15 -17.38
N ILE A 725 17.34 2.28 -16.39
CA ILE A 725 17.13 1.33 -15.30
C ILE A 725 15.64 0.95 -15.25
N LYS A 726 15.34 -0.33 -15.05
CA LYS A 726 14.01 -0.83 -14.68
C LYS A 726 14.00 -1.19 -13.21
N HIS A 727 12.98 -0.71 -12.51
CA HIS A 727 12.63 -1.05 -11.15
C HIS A 727 11.36 -1.90 -11.19
N GLN A 728 11.38 -3.07 -10.55
CA GLN A 728 10.26 -4.00 -10.52
C GLN A 728 10.09 -4.57 -9.10
N ASP A 729 8.95 -4.28 -8.49
CA ASP A 729 8.50 -4.94 -7.29
C ASP A 729 8.28 -6.44 -7.51
N GLN A 730 8.78 -7.24 -6.57
CA GLN A 730 8.76 -8.71 -6.64
C GLN A 730 7.58 -9.26 -5.84
N VAL A 731 6.37 -8.96 -6.28
CA VAL A 731 5.13 -9.52 -5.71
C VAL A 731 4.63 -10.72 -6.53
N VAL A 732 3.67 -11.45 -5.97
CA VAL A 732 2.84 -12.40 -6.72
C VAL A 732 2.17 -11.72 -7.92
N ASN A 733 2.08 -12.43 -9.04
CA ASN A 733 1.40 -11.97 -10.24
C ASN A 733 0.72 -13.16 -10.93
N LEU A 734 -0.56 -13.35 -10.67
CA LEU A 734 -1.37 -14.46 -11.17
C LEU A 734 -1.51 -14.40 -12.70
N ALA A 735 -1.61 -13.22 -13.29
CA ALA A 735 -1.66 -13.06 -14.75
C ALA A 735 -0.41 -13.60 -15.46
N LYS A 736 0.74 -13.62 -14.76
CA LYS A 736 2.01 -14.18 -15.25
C LYS A 736 2.39 -15.51 -14.59
N LYS A 737 1.48 -16.15 -13.84
CA LYS A 737 1.69 -17.41 -13.10
C LYS A 737 2.85 -17.34 -12.08
N ILE A 738 3.13 -16.15 -11.55
CA ILE A 738 4.12 -15.96 -10.49
C ILE A 738 3.40 -16.13 -9.16
N MET A 739 3.66 -17.25 -8.47
CA MET A 739 2.88 -17.70 -7.31
C MET A 739 3.51 -17.33 -5.95
N SER A 740 4.73 -16.80 -5.96
CA SER A 740 5.47 -16.35 -4.77
C SER A 740 6.16 -15.01 -5.02
N GLY A 741 6.18 -14.16 -4.00
CA GLY A 741 6.93 -12.90 -4.00
C GLY A 741 8.31 -13.01 -3.36
N LYS A 742 9.01 -11.87 -3.29
CA LYS A 742 10.23 -11.66 -2.52
C LYS A 742 10.04 -10.44 -1.65
N ARG A 743 10.00 -10.64 -0.33
CA ARG A 743 9.83 -9.57 0.66
C ARG A 743 11.02 -8.63 0.73
N HIS A 744 10.78 -7.39 1.12
CA HIS A 744 11.83 -6.49 1.58
C HIS A 744 12.50 -7.08 2.83
N GLN A 745 13.82 -6.90 2.96
CA GLN A 745 14.59 -7.37 4.10
C GLN A 745 15.26 -6.19 4.80
N GLY A 746 14.92 -6.01 6.08
CA GLY A 746 15.53 -5.02 6.95
C GLY A 746 14.57 -3.89 7.33
N GLY A 747 15.04 -3.01 8.21
CA GLY A 747 14.26 -1.84 8.63
C GLY A 747 14.37 -0.68 7.65
N VAL A 748 13.49 0.30 7.78
CA VAL A 748 13.53 1.53 6.97
C VAL A 748 14.23 2.64 7.74
N THR A 749 14.95 3.52 7.04
CA THR A 749 15.37 4.81 7.59
C THR A 749 14.56 5.95 7.03
N PHE A 750 14.31 6.98 7.81
CA PHE A 750 13.57 8.16 7.41
C PHE A 750 14.21 9.44 7.93
N ASP A 751 13.76 10.57 7.40
CA ASP A 751 14.11 11.88 7.94
C ASP A 751 12.87 12.79 7.98
N CYS A 752 12.91 13.79 8.85
CA CYS A 752 11.85 14.79 8.98
C CYS A 752 12.33 16.07 8.32
N LEU A 753 11.75 16.40 7.16
CA LEU A 753 12.06 17.67 6.49
C LEU A 753 11.47 18.83 7.32
N PRO A 754 12.17 19.98 7.42
CA PRO A 754 11.60 21.17 8.02
C PRO A 754 10.28 21.52 7.31
N PRO A 755 9.30 22.09 8.01
CA PRO A 755 8.07 22.53 7.36
C PRO A 755 8.48 23.46 6.23
N ALA A 756 8.13 23.11 4.99
CA ALA A 756 8.40 23.98 3.86
C ALA A 756 7.86 25.36 4.25
N ASN A 757 8.70 26.38 4.21
CA ASN A 757 8.20 27.75 4.14
C ASN A 757 7.39 27.77 2.86
N ASN A 758 6.08 27.56 2.98
CA ASN A 758 5.12 27.60 1.89
C ASN A 758 5.21 29.00 1.29
N THR A 759 6.16 29.19 0.40
CA THR A 759 6.06 30.20 -0.63
C THR A 759 5.00 29.61 -1.55
N PRO A 760 3.80 30.20 -1.63
CA PRO A 760 2.79 29.68 -2.54
C PRO A 760 3.41 29.64 -3.93
N THR A 761 3.55 28.44 -4.49
CA THR A 761 3.75 28.28 -5.92
C THR A 761 2.55 28.92 -6.59
N LYS A 762 2.79 30.06 -7.25
CA LYS A 762 1.83 30.72 -8.14
C LYS A 762 1.47 29.80 -9.30
#